data_AF-A0A497NVJ9-F1
#
_entry.id   AF-A0A497NVJ9-F1
#
_cell.length_a   1.000
_cell.length_b   1.000
_cell.length_c   1.000
_cell.angle_alpha   90.00
_cell.angle_beta   90.00
_cell.angle_gamma   90.00
#
_symmetry.space_group_name_H-M   'P 1'
#
loop_
_entity.id
_entity.type
_entity.pdbx_description
1 polymer ?
#
loop_
_entity_poly.entity_id
_entity_poly.type
_entity_poly.pdbx_seq_one_letter_code
_entity_poly.pdbx_strand_id
1 'polypeptide(L)'
;MRRAAIILLALLLLATPTIAVAPPALAQEKTVMRILQPCEPPPTMKSFNAFFSSLPSYLILEPLFYYSRGENKFYPWLAESMTQEPAGDYIKVIVKLRKGVKWSDGKELTAKDVLTTYWIWGWIRKWWPIWKYTPKIEATDDYTVIFYLKKTAPPWALGRWIFSRAIVSYAQYGKFAPGLKVPGSIPLKDVDTDKLLEELKEYKPDKYIGTGPYVYKSYTDTEWVYEKRDHYWVKDLGVTWTLKVGKYEYKFGGGAQFDEIHWYRRISDPASWPLIMAGKFDYTWTGLSQTCYETVAKKPGYWAPTGPWLHGHALYFNCEKFPLKVRQAIAYAIDRVEYCKIAVEWGPESVTRAEWPVCISPSDVYNWLSKDWLAKWIDKYEYNPDKAEKLLKEAGYTKKDGLWYTPDGKRFSVTIHVPAGWSGWVPGAENVATQLKRFGIDAKVIELDWGMWGKTIRENGAFDLAIDFWTYGVYYPWDSYHRFYYDYTVGVGGLHFDPIVEVPEGVSEYSGKVNATELAEKLGQTLPKEEAVELTKALAYITNHYLPVLQLHEKKWANTFNIERVDCALGWSVLMAAKEFQIEMGNNPGFVYGFMIGSGLLRPGKAAAPTPTVTFLTTYAKTDIPAFTGVDGKTYGPFKAGEAMIIPKDDAEKLVKEGKATFTPPSIIPAETISSLVEAVKDLKTTISEMKTTIPENVKASISGMTSLVYA
;
A
#
# COMPACT_ATOMS: atom_id res chain seq x y z
N MET A 1 -49.41 -69.59 -31.01
CA MET A 1 -49.64 -68.34 -30.24
C MET A 1 -48.83 -68.25 -28.92
N ARG A 2 -47.64 -68.86 -28.79
CA ARG A 2 -46.77 -68.68 -27.60
C ARG A 2 -45.30 -68.35 -27.88
N ARG A 3 -44.91 -68.18 -29.15
CA ARG A 3 -43.55 -67.74 -29.55
C ARG A 3 -43.46 -66.29 -30.07
N ALA A 4 -44.59 -65.63 -30.32
CA ALA A 4 -44.64 -64.23 -30.77
C ALA A 4 -44.69 -63.21 -29.61
N ALA A 5 -45.10 -63.63 -28.40
CA ALA A 5 -45.24 -62.72 -27.25
C ALA A 5 -43.91 -62.43 -26.51
N ILE A 6 -42.89 -63.27 -26.68
CA ILE A 6 -41.60 -63.12 -25.99
C ILE A 6 -40.63 -62.23 -26.79
N ILE A 7 -40.78 -62.14 -28.12
CA ILE A 7 -39.95 -61.28 -28.96
C ILE A 7 -40.42 -59.81 -28.91
N LEU A 8 -41.73 -59.56 -28.71
CA LEU A 8 -42.23 -58.19 -28.57
C LEU A 8 -41.90 -57.54 -27.21
N LEU A 9 -41.74 -58.33 -26.14
CA LEU A 9 -41.37 -57.79 -24.82
C LEU A 9 -39.88 -57.45 -24.73
N ALA A 10 -39.02 -58.08 -25.54
CA ALA A 10 -37.58 -57.78 -25.58
C ALA A 10 -37.26 -56.56 -26.47
N LEU A 11 -38.12 -56.21 -27.44
CA LEU A 11 -37.93 -55.04 -28.31
C LEU A 11 -38.54 -53.74 -27.76
N LEU A 12 -39.44 -53.80 -26.77
CA LEU A 12 -40.03 -52.63 -26.11
C LEU A 12 -39.23 -52.13 -24.89
N LEU A 13 -38.17 -52.85 -24.48
CA LEU A 13 -37.25 -52.44 -23.40
C LEU A 13 -35.99 -51.72 -23.89
N LEU A 14 -35.87 -51.42 -25.19
CA LEU A 14 -34.67 -50.81 -25.80
C LEU A 14 -34.88 -49.40 -26.37
N ALA A 15 -35.97 -48.72 -25.99
CA ALA A 15 -36.23 -47.35 -26.44
C ALA A 15 -36.70 -46.44 -25.29
N THR A 16 -35.98 -46.42 -24.17
CA THR A 16 -35.97 -45.21 -23.35
C THR A 16 -34.94 -44.28 -23.96
N PRO A 17 -35.31 -43.06 -24.42
CA PRO A 17 -34.31 -42.07 -24.76
C PRO A 17 -33.52 -41.82 -23.48
N THR A 18 -32.26 -42.22 -23.47
CA THR A 18 -31.31 -41.67 -22.51
C THR A 18 -31.27 -40.17 -22.81
N ILE A 19 -32.09 -39.40 -22.09
CA ILE A 19 -31.81 -37.99 -21.90
C ILE A 19 -30.44 -38.02 -21.22
N ALA A 20 -29.40 -37.78 -22.01
CA ALA A 20 -28.12 -37.40 -21.46
C ALA A 20 -28.39 -36.09 -20.74
N VAL A 21 -28.74 -36.19 -19.45
CA VAL A 21 -28.61 -35.07 -18.53
C VAL A 21 -27.11 -34.81 -18.56
N ALA A 22 -26.71 -33.81 -19.33
CA ALA A 22 -25.38 -33.26 -19.22
C ALA A 22 -25.13 -33.09 -17.72
N PRO A 23 -24.01 -33.59 -17.16
CA PRO A 23 -23.69 -33.30 -15.77
C PRO A 23 -23.88 -31.79 -15.59
N PRO A 24 -24.53 -31.33 -14.50
CA PRO A 24 -24.71 -29.91 -14.29
C PRO A 24 -23.34 -29.29 -14.53
N ALA A 25 -23.26 -28.39 -15.51
CA ALA A 25 -22.01 -27.73 -15.83
C ALA A 25 -21.46 -27.27 -14.48
N LEU A 26 -20.33 -27.84 -14.06
CA LEU A 26 -19.69 -27.47 -12.79
C LEU A 26 -19.67 -25.96 -12.82
N ALA A 27 -20.46 -25.32 -11.94
CA ALA A 27 -20.59 -23.89 -11.94
C ALA A 27 -19.16 -23.36 -11.88
N GLN A 28 -18.73 -22.70 -12.95
CA GLN A 28 -17.35 -22.28 -13.07
C GLN A 28 -17.06 -21.45 -11.83
N GLU A 29 -16.11 -21.91 -11.01
CA GLU A 29 -15.82 -21.21 -9.76
C GLU A 29 -15.50 -19.76 -10.11
N LYS A 30 -16.24 -18.83 -9.51
CA LYS A 30 -16.01 -17.41 -9.70
C LYS A 30 -14.56 -17.11 -9.39
N THR A 31 -13.90 -16.40 -10.30
CA THR A 31 -12.55 -15.90 -10.08
C THR A 31 -12.59 -14.74 -9.09
N VAL A 32 -11.86 -14.86 -7.97
CA VAL A 32 -11.85 -13.85 -6.90
C VAL A 32 -10.43 -13.39 -6.64
N MET A 33 -10.21 -12.07 -6.62
CA MET A 33 -8.97 -11.47 -6.15
C MET A 33 -9.15 -10.94 -4.73
N ARG A 34 -8.35 -11.46 -3.79
CA ARG A 34 -8.36 -11.06 -2.38
C ARG A 34 -7.21 -10.10 -2.09
N ILE A 35 -7.56 -8.89 -1.67
CA ILE A 35 -6.62 -7.78 -1.45
C ILE A 35 -6.53 -7.47 0.05
N LEU A 36 -5.34 -7.34 0.60
CA LEU A 36 -5.12 -6.81 1.95
C LEU A 36 -4.33 -5.50 1.88
N GLN A 37 -4.90 -4.41 2.38
CA GLN A 37 -4.23 -3.10 2.36
C GLN A 37 -4.62 -2.24 3.58
N PRO A 38 -3.76 -1.34 4.09
CA PRO A 38 -4.22 -0.22 4.90
C PRO A 38 -5.25 0.58 4.12
N CYS A 39 -6.49 0.46 4.55
CA CYS A 39 -7.53 1.40 4.22
C CYS A 39 -7.77 2.26 5.46
N GLU A 40 -8.04 3.55 5.26
CA GLU A 40 -8.57 4.37 6.33
C GLU A 40 -9.77 3.64 6.96
N PRO A 41 -9.96 3.71 8.29
CA PRO A 41 -11.22 3.23 8.87
C PRO A 41 -12.35 3.83 8.02
N PRO A 42 -13.41 3.08 7.70
CA PRO A 42 -14.56 3.69 7.06
C PRO A 42 -14.84 4.97 7.86
N PRO A 43 -14.88 6.14 7.20
CA PRO A 43 -15.24 7.35 7.90
C PRO A 43 -16.52 7.04 8.68
N THR A 44 -16.70 7.69 9.83
CA THR A 44 -17.94 7.57 10.61
C THR A 44 -19.20 7.77 9.76
N MET A 45 -19.06 8.30 8.53
CA MET A 45 -20.05 8.22 7.46
C MET A 45 -19.73 7.14 6.40
N LYS A 46 -20.48 6.03 6.43
CA LYS A 46 -20.67 5.07 5.32
C LYS A 46 -21.45 5.73 4.18
N SER A 47 -20.86 6.72 3.52
CA SER A 47 -21.51 7.43 2.41
C SER A 47 -20.99 6.94 1.06
N PHE A 48 -21.84 7.03 0.03
CA PHE A 48 -21.42 6.90 -1.38
C PHE A 48 -21.21 8.27 -2.03
N ASN A 49 -20.82 9.29 -1.24
CA ASN A 49 -20.60 10.63 -1.75
C ASN A 49 -19.15 10.82 -2.21
N ALA A 50 -18.94 10.87 -3.53
CA ALA A 50 -17.61 10.97 -4.15
C ALA A 50 -16.78 12.21 -3.79
N PHE A 51 -17.36 13.23 -3.14
CA PHE A 51 -16.69 14.50 -2.81
C PHE A 51 -16.25 14.62 -1.34
N PHE A 52 -16.61 13.67 -0.48
CA PHE A 52 -16.21 13.62 0.92
C PHE A 52 -15.63 12.26 1.29
N SER A 53 -15.11 12.15 2.51
CA SER A 53 -14.68 10.88 3.10
C SER A 53 -15.83 9.87 2.98
N SER A 54 -15.64 8.86 2.13
CA SER A 54 -16.65 7.93 1.65
C SER A 54 -16.04 6.56 1.36
N LEU A 55 -16.88 5.61 0.95
CA LEU A 55 -16.43 4.26 0.59
C LEU A 55 -15.42 4.29 -0.58
N PRO A 56 -14.39 3.41 -0.60
CA PRO A 56 -13.39 3.42 -1.68
C PRO A 56 -14.02 3.29 -3.08
N SER A 57 -13.70 4.19 -4.00
CA SER A 57 -14.35 4.26 -5.32
C SER A 57 -13.44 3.88 -6.50
N TYR A 58 -12.19 3.46 -6.24
CA TYR A 58 -11.16 3.23 -7.26
C TYR A 58 -11.52 2.22 -8.37
N LEU A 59 -12.41 1.26 -8.07
CA LEU A 59 -12.88 0.24 -9.03
C LEU A 59 -14.23 0.60 -9.69
N ILE A 60 -14.80 1.76 -9.34
CA ILE A 60 -16.15 2.18 -9.73
C ILE A 60 -16.12 3.51 -10.49
N LEU A 61 -15.42 4.53 -9.96
CA LEU A 61 -15.26 5.84 -10.60
C LEU A 61 -13.89 5.93 -11.26
N GLU A 62 -13.84 6.35 -12.52
CA GLU A 62 -12.61 6.37 -13.33
C GLU A 62 -12.23 7.79 -13.74
N PRO A 63 -10.92 8.07 -13.94
CA PRO A 63 -10.46 9.38 -14.40
C PRO A 63 -10.43 9.51 -15.93
N LEU A 64 -10.22 10.74 -16.42
CA LEU A 64 -9.97 10.98 -17.85
C LEU A 64 -8.68 10.29 -18.31
N PHE A 65 -7.63 10.37 -17.49
CA PHE A 65 -6.32 9.78 -17.76
C PHE A 65 -5.76 9.17 -16.46
N TYR A 66 -4.98 8.11 -16.57
CA TYR A 66 -4.07 7.71 -15.47
C TYR A 66 -2.70 8.33 -15.71
N TYR A 67 -2.07 8.89 -14.68
CA TYR A 67 -0.74 9.47 -14.77
C TYR A 67 0.31 8.54 -14.13
N SER A 68 1.36 8.24 -14.89
CA SER A 68 2.58 7.56 -14.42
C SER A 68 3.62 8.62 -14.05
N ARG A 69 3.94 8.73 -12.77
CA ARG A 69 4.94 9.66 -12.21
C ARG A 69 6.34 9.27 -12.67
N GLY A 70 6.61 7.96 -12.71
CA GLY A 70 7.83 7.37 -13.26
C GLY A 70 8.13 7.80 -14.68
N GLU A 71 7.15 7.62 -15.57
CA GLU A 71 7.33 7.90 -17.00
C GLU A 71 7.04 9.36 -17.36
N ASN A 72 6.53 10.15 -16.40
CA ASN A 72 5.94 11.46 -16.64
C ASN A 72 4.93 11.45 -17.80
N LYS A 73 4.03 10.45 -17.80
CA LYS A 73 3.17 10.12 -18.95
C LYS A 73 1.72 9.95 -18.54
N PHE A 74 0.81 10.48 -19.35
CA PHE A 74 -0.62 10.21 -19.25
C PHE A 74 -1.02 9.03 -20.13
N TYR A 75 -1.75 8.09 -19.54
CA TYR A 75 -2.41 6.99 -20.21
C TYR A 75 -3.87 7.39 -20.45
N PRO A 76 -4.31 7.55 -21.73
CA PRO A 76 -5.70 7.82 -22.05
C PRO A 76 -6.63 6.75 -21.48
N TRP A 77 -7.63 7.19 -20.71
CA TRP A 77 -8.60 6.32 -20.05
C TRP A 77 -10.02 6.66 -20.49
N LEU A 78 -10.83 7.41 -19.74
CA LEU A 78 -12.14 7.86 -20.24
C LEU A 78 -12.01 8.83 -21.42
N ALA A 79 -10.88 9.53 -21.51
CA ALA A 79 -10.48 10.28 -22.69
C ALA A 79 -9.76 9.38 -23.70
N GLU A 80 -9.98 9.62 -25.00
CA GLU A 80 -9.23 8.98 -26.08
C GLU A 80 -7.91 9.70 -26.35
N SER A 81 -7.88 11.03 -26.20
CA SER A 81 -6.72 11.85 -26.52
C SER A 81 -6.78 13.21 -25.81
N MET A 82 -5.60 13.86 -25.73
CA MET A 82 -5.48 15.27 -25.42
C MET A 82 -4.50 15.93 -26.38
N THR A 83 -4.84 17.12 -26.88
CA THR A 83 -3.93 17.99 -27.65
C THR A 83 -3.78 19.33 -26.96
N GLN A 84 -2.67 20.03 -27.24
CA GLN A 84 -2.37 21.32 -26.65
C GLN A 84 -2.23 22.38 -27.73
N GLU A 85 -2.90 23.51 -27.55
CA GLU A 85 -2.83 24.67 -28.44
C GLU A 85 -2.51 25.93 -27.63
N PRO A 86 -1.52 26.75 -28.04
CA PRO A 86 -1.27 28.04 -27.41
C PRO A 86 -2.49 28.97 -27.49
N ALA A 87 -2.79 29.69 -26.41
CA ALA A 87 -3.89 30.64 -26.35
C ALA A 87 -3.57 31.82 -25.41
N GLY A 88 -2.80 32.81 -25.90
CA GLY A 88 -2.37 33.95 -25.09
C GLY A 88 -1.52 33.50 -23.90
N ASP A 89 -1.92 33.88 -22.67
CA ASP A 89 -1.30 33.43 -21.41
C ASP A 89 -1.67 32.00 -21.00
N TYR A 90 -2.51 31.34 -21.82
CA TYR A 90 -3.01 30.00 -21.58
C TYR A 90 -2.49 29.00 -22.62
N ILE A 91 -2.65 27.73 -22.27
CA ILE A 91 -2.58 26.57 -23.14
C ILE A 91 -3.97 25.95 -23.11
N LYS A 92 -4.63 25.85 -24.26
CA LYS A 92 -5.86 25.07 -24.40
C LYS A 92 -5.48 23.60 -24.47
N VAL A 93 -5.92 22.83 -23.49
CA VAL A 93 -5.85 21.37 -23.54
C VAL A 93 -7.20 20.86 -24.00
N ILE A 94 -7.25 20.40 -25.25
CA ILE A 94 -8.45 19.86 -25.88
C ILE A 94 -8.47 18.37 -25.61
N VAL A 95 -9.42 17.94 -24.79
CA VAL A 95 -9.64 16.54 -24.41
C VAL A 95 -10.81 15.99 -25.20
N LYS A 96 -10.56 14.89 -25.91
CA LYS A 96 -11.61 14.13 -26.60
C LYS A 96 -12.01 12.94 -25.74
N LEU A 97 -13.31 12.81 -25.46
CA LEU A 97 -13.87 11.72 -24.68
C LEU A 97 -14.12 10.50 -25.56
N ARG A 98 -13.96 9.30 -25.00
CA ARG A 98 -14.35 8.07 -25.68
C ARG A 98 -15.86 8.00 -25.84
N LYS A 99 -16.32 7.68 -27.04
CA LYS A 99 -17.73 7.41 -27.34
C LYS A 99 -18.12 5.99 -26.93
N GLY A 100 -19.37 5.76 -26.55
CA GLY A 100 -19.87 4.44 -26.17
C GLY A 100 -19.53 3.99 -24.75
N VAL A 101 -18.87 4.84 -23.96
CA VAL A 101 -18.65 4.57 -22.53
C VAL A 101 -19.96 4.77 -21.77
N LYS A 102 -20.38 3.75 -21.01
CA LYS A 102 -21.64 3.79 -20.25
C LYS A 102 -21.42 3.74 -18.74
N TRP A 103 -22.12 4.62 -18.04
CA TRP A 103 -22.33 4.55 -16.61
C TRP A 103 -23.06 3.26 -16.21
N SER A 104 -22.98 2.88 -14.94
CA SER A 104 -23.64 1.68 -14.41
C SER A 104 -25.16 1.75 -14.43
N ASP A 105 -25.76 2.91 -14.67
CA ASP A 105 -27.20 3.10 -14.92
C ASP A 105 -27.56 3.03 -16.42
N GLY A 106 -26.60 2.74 -17.29
CA GLY A 106 -26.77 2.60 -18.73
C GLY A 106 -26.68 3.90 -19.53
N LYS A 107 -26.61 5.06 -18.87
CA LYS A 107 -26.45 6.35 -19.56
C LYS A 107 -25.04 6.50 -20.11
N GLU A 108 -24.92 7.23 -21.21
CA GLU A 108 -23.63 7.48 -21.85
C GLU A 108 -22.82 8.55 -21.10
N LEU A 109 -21.51 8.38 -21.06
CA LEU A 109 -20.55 9.38 -20.58
C LEU A 109 -20.45 10.51 -21.61
N THR A 110 -20.59 11.75 -21.15
CA THR A 110 -20.51 12.96 -21.97
C THR A 110 -19.68 14.04 -21.30
N ALA A 111 -19.37 15.10 -22.06
CA ALA A 111 -18.73 16.31 -21.57
C ALA A 111 -19.48 16.94 -20.40
N LYS A 112 -20.80 16.72 -20.29
CA LYS A 112 -21.60 17.23 -19.19
C LYS A 112 -21.20 16.61 -17.84
N ASP A 113 -20.84 15.33 -17.82
CA ASP A 113 -20.33 14.63 -16.63
C ASP A 113 -18.99 15.22 -16.17
N VAL A 114 -18.11 15.50 -17.13
CA VAL A 114 -16.81 16.11 -16.89
C VAL A 114 -16.99 17.51 -16.30
N LEU A 115 -17.80 18.35 -16.96
CA LEU A 115 -18.08 19.69 -16.49
C LEU A 115 -18.72 19.70 -15.08
N THR A 116 -19.66 18.80 -14.79
CA THR A 116 -20.23 18.66 -13.44
C THR A 116 -19.18 18.28 -12.40
N THR A 117 -18.25 17.39 -12.76
CA THR A 117 -17.15 17.00 -11.86
C THR A 117 -16.32 18.23 -11.46
N TYR A 118 -15.84 19.00 -12.44
CA TYR A 118 -14.99 20.16 -12.15
C TYR A 118 -15.74 21.34 -11.56
N TRP A 119 -17.03 21.48 -11.87
CA TRP A 119 -17.92 22.42 -11.20
C TRP A 119 -17.88 22.19 -9.71
N ILE A 120 -18.24 20.98 -9.26
CA ILE A 120 -18.34 20.68 -7.83
C ILE A 120 -16.97 20.80 -7.15
N TRP A 121 -15.91 20.29 -7.77
CA TRP A 121 -14.55 20.41 -7.22
C TRP A 121 -14.06 21.86 -7.10
N GLY A 122 -14.50 22.74 -8.00
CA GLY A 122 -14.23 24.16 -7.89
C GLY A 122 -14.80 24.77 -6.63
N TRP A 123 -16.05 24.48 -6.36
CA TRP A 123 -16.77 25.12 -5.27
C TRP A 123 -16.41 24.55 -3.90
N ILE A 124 -16.30 23.22 -3.74
CA ILE A 124 -15.99 22.62 -2.41
C ILE A 124 -14.59 22.98 -1.90
N ARG A 125 -13.71 23.51 -2.77
CA ARG A 125 -12.38 23.97 -2.41
C ARG A 125 -12.19 25.48 -2.59
N LYS A 126 -13.26 26.26 -2.69
CA LYS A 126 -13.21 27.72 -2.89
C LYS A 126 -12.24 28.13 -4.00
N TRP A 127 -12.29 27.41 -5.12
CA TRP A 127 -11.52 27.63 -6.33
C TRP A 127 -10.01 27.30 -6.25
N TRP A 128 -9.57 26.68 -5.17
CA TRP A 128 -8.20 26.18 -5.00
C TRP A 128 -8.11 24.65 -5.14
N PRO A 129 -7.03 24.05 -5.67
CA PRO A 129 -6.00 24.62 -6.51
C PRO A 129 -6.37 24.63 -8.01
N ILE A 130 -7.44 23.93 -8.42
CA ILE A 130 -7.75 23.70 -9.85
C ILE A 130 -7.96 25.03 -10.59
N TRP A 131 -8.85 25.88 -10.10
CA TRP A 131 -9.27 27.09 -10.82
C TRP A 131 -8.27 28.24 -10.75
N LYS A 132 -7.31 28.19 -9.82
CA LYS A 132 -6.09 29.01 -9.88
C LYS A 132 -5.32 28.79 -11.18
N TYR A 133 -5.26 27.54 -11.65
CA TYR A 133 -4.47 27.13 -12.81
C TYR A 133 -5.29 26.90 -14.07
N THR A 134 -6.59 26.62 -13.94
CA THR A 134 -7.51 26.51 -15.08
C THR A 134 -8.73 27.42 -14.91
N PRO A 135 -8.65 28.72 -15.26
CA PRO A 135 -9.76 29.65 -15.01
C PRO A 135 -10.94 29.48 -15.96
N LYS A 136 -10.87 28.56 -16.91
CA LYS A 136 -11.99 28.24 -17.80
C LYS A 136 -11.93 26.77 -18.21
N ILE A 137 -13.08 26.11 -18.10
CA ILE A 137 -13.32 24.78 -18.65
C ILE A 137 -14.62 24.87 -19.43
N GLU A 138 -14.60 24.43 -20.67
CA GLU A 138 -15.77 24.41 -21.55
C GLU A 138 -15.91 23.11 -22.32
N ALA A 139 -17.10 22.88 -22.86
CA ALA A 139 -17.39 21.81 -23.78
C ALA A 139 -17.97 22.40 -25.07
N THR A 140 -17.42 21.98 -26.21
CA THR A 140 -17.93 22.39 -27.54
C THR A 140 -19.02 21.48 -28.06
N ASP A 141 -19.07 20.25 -27.55
CA ASP A 141 -20.03 19.20 -27.87
C ASP A 141 -19.98 18.12 -26.77
N ASP A 142 -20.78 17.07 -26.90
CA ASP A 142 -20.88 16.00 -25.91
C ASP A 142 -19.57 15.20 -25.69
N TYR A 143 -18.57 15.34 -26.55
CA TYR A 143 -17.33 14.53 -26.50
C TYR A 143 -16.05 15.36 -26.52
N THR A 144 -16.15 16.68 -26.39
CA THR A 144 -14.99 17.57 -26.45
C THR A 144 -15.01 18.53 -25.27
N VAL A 145 -14.01 18.43 -24.40
CA VAL A 145 -13.81 19.30 -23.24
C VAL A 145 -12.50 20.05 -23.41
N ILE A 146 -12.51 21.36 -23.21
CA ILE A 146 -11.34 22.23 -23.33
C ILE A 146 -11.02 22.83 -21.97
N PHE A 147 -9.81 22.54 -21.49
CA PHE A 147 -9.24 23.14 -20.29
C PHE A 147 -8.32 24.28 -20.70
N TYR A 148 -8.55 25.48 -20.18
CA TYR A 148 -7.66 26.61 -20.39
C TYR A 148 -6.67 26.63 -19.23
N LEU A 149 -5.47 26.11 -19.43
CA LEU A 149 -4.43 26.06 -18.41
C LEU A 149 -3.57 27.31 -18.50
N LYS A 150 -3.28 27.98 -17.39
CA LYS A 150 -2.24 29.03 -17.38
C LYS A 150 -0.91 28.41 -17.81
N LYS A 151 -0.11 29.15 -18.58
CA LYS A 151 1.27 28.72 -18.91
C LYS A 151 2.13 28.53 -17.66
N THR A 152 1.77 29.15 -16.54
CA THR A 152 2.41 28.98 -15.23
C THR A 152 1.83 27.83 -14.40
N ALA A 153 0.95 27.00 -14.97
CA ALA A 153 0.37 25.86 -14.26
C ALA A 153 1.44 24.79 -13.98
N PRO A 154 1.53 24.28 -12.73
CA PRO A 154 2.46 23.21 -12.38
C PRO A 154 2.26 21.96 -13.23
N PRO A 155 3.31 21.31 -13.79
CA PRO A 155 3.16 20.05 -14.52
C PRO A 155 2.49 18.95 -13.68
N TRP A 156 2.80 18.89 -12.39
CA TRP A 156 2.18 17.94 -11.46
C TRP A 156 0.71 18.26 -11.17
N ALA A 157 0.29 19.53 -11.22
CA ALA A 157 -1.11 19.92 -11.04
C ALA A 157 -1.95 19.42 -12.22
N LEU A 158 -1.38 19.44 -13.43
CA LEU A 158 -1.99 18.86 -14.63
C LEU A 158 -2.21 17.36 -14.46
N GLY A 159 -1.16 16.67 -13.98
CA GLY A 159 -1.13 15.25 -13.65
C GLY A 159 -2.22 14.81 -12.70
N ARG A 160 -2.04 15.24 -11.45
CA ARG A 160 -2.72 14.67 -10.29
C ARG A 160 -4.08 15.30 -10.02
N TRP A 161 -4.21 16.62 -10.20
CA TRP A 161 -5.38 17.37 -9.72
C TRP A 161 -6.43 17.60 -10.78
N ILE A 162 -5.99 17.76 -12.04
CA ILE A 162 -6.86 17.94 -13.19
C ILE A 162 -7.13 16.56 -13.80
N PHE A 163 -6.22 16.02 -14.60
CA PHE A 163 -6.56 14.93 -15.52
C PHE A 163 -6.73 13.54 -14.89
N SER A 164 -6.10 13.26 -13.73
CA SER A 164 -6.22 11.97 -13.03
C SER A 164 -7.35 11.91 -11.98
N ARG A 165 -8.26 12.88 -12.00
CA ARG A 165 -9.40 12.93 -11.08
C ARG A 165 -10.56 12.09 -11.59
N ALA A 166 -11.19 11.33 -10.69
CA ALA A 166 -12.35 10.53 -11.01
C ALA A 166 -13.53 11.42 -11.46
N ILE A 167 -14.19 11.02 -12.56
CA ILE A 167 -15.38 11.68 -13.09
C ILE A 167 -16.63 11.12 -12.42
N VAL A 168 -17.61 11.99 -12.16
CA VAL A 168 -18.91 11.63 -11.59
C VAL A 168 -20.05 11.81 -12.59
N SER A 169 -21.10 11.00 -12.46
CA SER A 169 -22.26 11.07 -13.34
C SER A 169 -23.09 12.34 -13.12
N TYR A 170 -23.42 13.03 -14.21
CA TYR A 170 -24.39 14.13 -14.25
C TYR A 170 -25.77 13.67 -13.78
N ALA A 171 -26.16 12.42 -14.04
CA ALA A 171 -27.44 11.90 -13.56
C ALA A 171 -27.52 11.86 -12.03
N GLN A 172 -26.38 11.62 -11.37
CA GLN A 172 -26.30 11.57 -9.91
C GLN A 172 -26.04 12.95 -9.29
N TYR A 173 -25.14 13.73 -9.90
CA TYR A 173 -24.61 14.96 -9.32
C TYR A 173 -25.03 16.25 -10.04
N GLY A 174 -25.72 16.17 -11.18
CA GLY A 174 -26.06 17.34 -12.00
C GLY A 174 -26.93 18.38 -11.30
N LYS A 175 -27.70 17.98 -10.28
CA LYS A 175 -28.47 18.91 -9.42
C LYS A 175 -27.59 19.92 -8.68
N PHE A 176 -26.32 19.59 -8.45
CA PHE A 176 -25.32 20.44 -7.79
C PHE A 176 -24.56 21.34 -8.76
N ALA A 177 -24.83 21.21 -10.07
CA ALA A 177 -24.28 22.05 -11.14
C ALA A 177 -25.42 22.74 -11.91
N PRO A 178 -26.26 23.56 -11.25
CA PRO A 178 -27.40 24.20 -11.90
C PRO A 178 -26.93 25.14 -13.01
N GLY A 179 -27.64 25.13 -14.15
CA GLY A 179 -27.32 25.99 -15.28
C GLY A 179 -26.23 25.48 -16.22
N LEU A 180 -25.63 24.31 -15.95
CA LEU A 180 -24.65 23.71 -16.84
C LEU A 180 -25.26 23.28 -18.19
N LYS A 181 -24.66 23.74 -19.29
CA LYS A 181 -25.07 23.46 -20.67
C LYS A 181 -23.89 22.95 -21.49
N VAL A 182 -24.21 22.11 -22.48
CA VAL A 182 -23.29 21.66 -23.53
C VAL A 182 -23.99 21.93 -24.88
N PRO A 183 -23.37 22.68 -25.80
CA PRO A 183 -22.12 23.43 -25.65
C PRO A 183 -22.22 24.52 -24.58
N GLY A 184 -21.11 24.81 -23.90
CA GLY A 184 -21.06 25.81 -22.83
C GLY A 184 -19.83 25.67 -21.93
N SER A 185 -19.69 26.59 -20.98
CA SER A 185 -18.62 26.56 -19.98
C SER A 185 -19.17 26.46 -18.57
N ILE A 186 -18.30 26.18 -17.59
CA ILE A 186 -18.62 26.28 -16.16
C ILE A 186 -18.75 27.77 -15.79
N PRO A 187 -19.95 28.30 -15.42
CA PRO A 187 -20.06 29.58 -14.72
C PRO A 187 -19.22 29.64 -13.43
N LEU A 188 -18.39 30.69 -13.29
CA LEU A 188 -17.60 30.94 -12.08
C LEU A 188 -18.14 32.09 -11.21
N LYS A 189 -19.21 32.76 -11.64
CA LYS A 189 -19.83 33.89 -10.96
C LYS A 189 -21.22 33.51 -10.46
N ASP A 190 -21.68 34.21 -9.42
CA ASP A 190 -23.06 34.14 -8.91
C ASP A 190 -23.51 32.76 -8.44
N VAL A 191 -22.60 31.98 -7.86
CA VAL A 191 -22.94 30.69 -7.21
C VAL A 191 -22.64 30.78 -5.72
N ASP A 192 -23.62 30.35 -4.93
CA ASP A 192 -23.53 30.24 -3.49
C ASP A 192 -22.73 28.98 -3.10
N THR A 193 -21.46 29.19 -2.77
CA THR A 193 -20.49 28.11 -2.52
C THR A 193 -20.74 27.42 -1.19
N ASP A 194 -21.17 28.19 -0.21
CA ASP A 194 -21.39 27.72 1.15
C ASP A 194 -22.66 26.87 1.19
N LYS A 195 -23.74 27.33 0.55
CA LYS A 195 -24.95 26.52 0.36
C LYS A 195 -24.67 25.23 -0.40
N LEU A 196 -23.93 25.29 -1.50
CA LEU A 196 -23.58 24.09 -2.26
C LEU A 196 -22.78 23.08 -1.42
N LEU A 197 -21.84 23.58 -0.62
CA LEU A 197 -21.05 22.74 0.30
C LEU A 197 -21.95 22.08 1.36
N GLU A 198 -22.92 22.80 1.92
CA GLU A 198 -23.91 22.27 2.86
C GLU A 198 -24.78 21.18 2.21
N GLU A 199 -25.40 21.47 1.07
CA GLU A 199 -26.25 20.51 0.34
C GLU A 199 -25.46 19.24 -0.05
N LEU A 200 -24.20 19.40 -0.47
CA LEU A 200 -23.33 18.27 -0.78
C LEU A 200 -22.94 17.47 0.46
N LYS A 201 -22.69 18.10 1.61
CA LYS A 201 -22.39 17.39 2.88
C LYS A 201 -23.58 16.54 3.34
N GLU A 202 -24.79 17.03 3.12
CA GLU A 202 -26.03 16.31 3.46
C GLU A 202 -26.38 15.22 2.45
N TYR A 203 -25.84 15.29 1.23
CA TYR A 203 -26.12 14.32 0.19
C TYR A 203 -25.51 12.95 0.48
N LYS A 204 -26.37 11.97 0.72
CA LYS A 204 -26.02 10.58 1.01
C LYS A 204 -26.67 9.67 -0.04
N PRO A 205 -26.07 9.53 -1.24
CA PRO A 205 -26.57 8.57 -2.21
C PRO A 205 -26.42 7.14 -1.69
N ASP A 206 -27.31 6.25 -2.11
CA ASP A 206 -27.33 4.85 -1.65
C ASP A 206 -26.32 3.95 -2.39
N LYS A 207 -25.76 4.44 -3.51
CA LYS A 207 -24.73 3.75 -4.30
C LYS A 207 -23.93 4.74 -5.15
N TYR A 208 -22.76 4.33 -5.62
CA TYR A 208 -22.07 5.02 -6.70
C TYR A 208 -22.69 4.68 -8.06
N ILE A 209 -22.78 5.67 -8.96
CA ILE A 209 -22.98 5.45 -10.40
C ILE A 209 -21.63 5.67 -11.08
N GLY A 210 -21.05 4.59 -11.60
CA GLY A 210 -19.65 4.56 -12.08
C GLY A 210 -19.49 4.04 -13.49
N THR A 211 -18.40 4.42 -14.17
CA THR A 211 -17.99 3.85 -15.47
C THR A 211 -17.11 2.61 -15.31
N GLY A 212 -16.54 2.40 -14.12
CA GLY A 212 -15.58 1.35 -13.80
C GLY A 212 -16.11 -0.08 -13.90
N PRO A 213 -15.22 -1.08 -13.83
CA PRO A 213 -15.57 -2.47 -14.12
C PRO A 213 -16.42 -3.15 -13.05
N TYR A 214 -16.53 -2.58 -11.85
CA TYR A 214 -17.22 -3.21 -10.73
C TYR A 214 -18.29 -2.30 -10.11
N VAL A 215 -19.18 -2.92 -9.33
CA VAL A 215 -20.09 -2.27 -8.38
C VAL A 215 -19.93 -2.89 -7.01
N TYR A 216 -20.45 -2.24 -5.96
CA TYR A 216 -20.47 -2.83 -4.62
C TYR A 216 -21.51 -3.95 -4.54
N LYS A 217 -21.06 -5.12 -4.09
CA LYS A 217 -21.92 -6.25 -3.69
C LYS A 217 -22.27 -6.18 -2.21
N SER A 218 -21.28 -5.92 -1.36
CA SER A 218 -21.46 -5.77 0.10
C SER A 218 -20.28 -5.05 0.74
N TYR A 219 -20.47 -4.54 1.96
CA TYR A 219 -19.38 -3.95 2.75
C TYR A 219 -19.63 -4.07 4.26
N THR A 220 -18.55 -4.19 5.01
CA THR A 220 -18.49 -4.22 6.48
C THR A 220 -17.41 -3.24 6.96
N ASP A 221 -17.10 -3.24 8.26
CA ASP A 221 -16.04 -2.40 8.82
C ASP A 221 -14.63 -2.92 8.51
N THR A 222 -14.52 -4.16 8.00
CA THR A 222 -13.25 -4.84 7.73
C THR A 222 -13.11 -5.37 6.30
N GLU A 223 -14.18 -5.36 5.49
CA GLU A 223 -14.20 -5.97 4.17
C GLU A 223 -15.15 -5.23 3.22
N TRP A 224 -14.70 -5.02 1.99
CA TRP A 224 -15.49 -4.52 0.86
C TRP A 224 -15.48 -5.55 -0.27
N VAL A 225 -16.67 -5.93 -0.74
CA VAL A 225 -16.83 -6.89 -1.82
C VAL A 225 -17.40 -6.18 -3.04
N TYR A 226 -16.65 -6.27 -4.13
CA TYR A 226 -17.03 -5.76 -5.44
C TYR A 226 -17.43 -6.92 -6.35
N GLU A 227 -18.49 -6.74 -7.12
CA GLU A 227 -18.88 -7.65 -8.19
C GLU A 227 -18.67 -7.01 -9.56
N LYS A 228 -18.16 -7.79 -10.49
CA LYS A 228 -17.89 -7.33 -11.85
C LYS A 228 -19.19 -7.06 -12.58
N ARG A 229 -19.20 -6.00 -13.38
CA ARG A 229 -20.31 -5.66 -14.29
C ARG A 229 -20.23 -6.52 -15.55
N ASP A 230 -21.40 -6.94 -16.05
CA ASP A 230 -21.50 -7.68 -17.31
C ASP A 230 -20.93 -6.89 -18.50
N HIS A 231 -21.20 -5.58 -18.52
CA HIS A 231 -20.71 -4.64 -19.52
C HIS A 231 -19.68 -3.70 -18.91
N TYR A 232 -18.49 -3.70 -19.52
CA TYR A 232 -17.41 -2.78 -19.17
C TYR A 232 -16.73 -2.29 -20.45
N TRP A 233 -16.69 -0.96 -20.57
CA TRP A 233 -16.35 -0.28 -21.83
C TRP A 233 -14.95 -0.62 -22.36
N VAL A 234 -13.96 -0.92 -21.50
CA VAL A 234 -12.62 -1.31 -21.96
C VAL A 234 -12.67 -2.57 -22.81
N LYS A 235 -13.47 -3.56 -22.38
CA LYS A 235 -13.67 -4.80 -23.12
C LYS A 235 -14.57 -4.56 -24.33
N ASP A 236 -15.68 -3.87 -24.14
CA ASP A 236 -16.69 -3.64 -25.19
C ASP A 236 -16.15 -2.83 -26.37
N LEU A 237 -15.27 -1.86 -26.11
CA LEU A 237 -14.62 -1.02 -27.13
C LEU A 237 -13.26 -1.56 -27.60
N GLY A 238 -12.80 -2.70 -27.06
CA GLY A 238 -11.52 -3.30 -27.44
C GLY A 238 -10.30 -2.43 -27.14
N VAL A 239 -10.33 -1.68 -26.03
CA VAL A 239 -9.25 -0.72 -25.69
C VAL A 239 -8.01 -1.47 -25.23
N THR A 240 -6.86 -0.99 -25.70
CA THR A 240 -5.54 -1.55 -25.41
C THR A 240 -4.52 -0.46 -25.14
N TRP A 241 -3.53 -0.77 -24.31
CA TRP A 241 -2.41 0.10 -24.00
C TRP A 241 -1.09 -0.56 -24.39
N THR A 242 -0.08 0.28 -24.63
CA THR A 242 1.29 -0.14 -24.94
C THR A 242 2.24 0.36 -23.86
N LEU A 243 2.99 -0.56 -23.26
CA LEU A 243 4.11 -0.29 -22.37
C LEU A 243 5.42 -0.48 -23.14
N LYS A 244 6.32 0.50 -23.07
CA LYS A 244 7.65 0.37 -23.66
C LYS A 244 8.64 -0.03 -22.58
N VAL A 245 9.43 -1.07 -22.83
CA VAL A 245 10.45 -1.55 -21.90
C VAL A 245 11.74 -1.77 -22.67
N GLY A 246 12.71 -0.88 -22.46
CA GLY A 246 13.89 -0.79 -23.31
C GLY A 246 13.51 -0.53 -24.77
N LYS A 247 13.95 -1.41 -25.67
CA LYS A 247 13.63 -1.33 -27.12
C LYS A 247 12.34 -2.05 -27.52
N TYR A 248 11.65 -2.70 -26.58
CA TYR A 248 10.49 -3.55 -26.88
C TYR A 248 9.19 -2.84 -26.50
N GLU A 249 8.14 -3.11 -27.27
CA GLU A 249 6.78 -2.63 -27.00
C GLU A 249 5.88 -3.81 -26.66
N TYR A 250 5.16 -3.67 -25.55
CA TYR A 250 4.27 -4.68 -25.01
C TYR A 250 2.85 -4.16 -24.98
N LYS A 251 1.91 -4.89 -25.60
CA LYS A 251 0.52 -4.49 -25.71
C LYS A 251 -0.35 -5.34 -24.76
N PHE A 252 -1.26 -4.69 -24.04
CA PHE A 252 -2.22 -5.34 -23.14
C PHE A 252 -3.59 -4.67 -23.20
N GLY A 253 -4.63 -5.36 -22.73
CA GLY A 253 -6.02 -4.92 -22.76
C GLY A 253 -6.97 -6.06 -22.40
N GLY A 254 -8.25 -5.89 -22.73
CA GLY A 254 -9.29 -6.91 -22.50
C GLY A 254 -10.19 -6.64 -21.30
N GLY A 255 -9.90 -5.60 -20.52
CA GLY A 255 -10.72 -5.17 -19.39
C GLY A 255 -10.52 -6.03 -18.15
N ALA A 256 -11.21 -5.68 -17.06
CA ALA A 256 -11.17 -6.44 -15.82
C ALA A 256 -11.67 -7.89 -15.99
N GLN A 257 -10.95 -8.84 -15.40
CA GLN A 257 -11.18 -10.28 -15.63
C GLN A 257 -11.60 -11.08 -14.38
N PHE A 258 -11.43 -10.54 -13.17
CA PHE A 258 -11.93 -11.17 -11.95
C PHE A 258 -13.44 -10.97 -11.82
N ASP A 259 -14.17 -11.99 -11.37
CA ASP A 259 -15.62 -11.91 -11.15
C ASP A 259 -15.95 -11.12 -9.88
N GLU A 260 -15.11 -11.24 -8.84
CA GLU A 260 -15.23 -10.47 -7.61
C GLU A 260 -13.86 -9.98 -7.10
N ILE A 261 -13.86 -8.80 -6.48
CA ILE A 261 -12.72 -8.27 -5.71
C ILE A 261 -13.13 -8.23 -4.24
N HIS A 262 -12.39 -8.93 -3.39
CA HIS A 262 -12.61 -8.93 -1.95
C HIS A 262 -11.48 -8.12 -1.31
N TRP A 263 -11.80 -6.92 -0.86
CA TRP A 263 -10.83 -5.98 -0.32
C TRP A 263 -10.95 -5.94 1.21
N TYR A 264 -9.92 -6.42 1.88
CA TYR A 264 -9.81 -6.51 3.33
C TYR A 264 -8.99 -5.37 3.92
N ARG A 265 -9.47 -4.88 5.06
CA ARG A 265 -8.76 -3.91 5.89
C ARG A 265 -7.58 -4.54 6.60
N ARG A 266 -6.41 -3.95 6.42
CA ARG A 266 -5.23 -4.23 7.25
C ARG A 266 -5.42 -3.61 8.64
N ILE A 267 -5.38 -4.42 9.70
CA ILE A 267 -5.40 -3.95 11.09
C ILE A 267 -4.02 -3.43 11.50
N SER A 268 -2.99 -4.26 11.34
CA SER A 268 -1.59 -3.91 11.59
C SER A 268 -0.67 -4.77 10.70
N ASP A 269 0.60 -4.38 10.58
CA ASP A 269 1.57 -5.19 9.84
C ASP A 269 1.79 -6.58 10.47
N PRO A 270 2.02 -6.71 11.79
CA PRO A 270 2.22 -8.01 12.41
C PRO A 270 1.01 -8.95 12.30
N ALA A 271 -0.22 -8.41 12.37
CA ALA A 271 -1.44 -9.22 12.24
C ALA A 271 -1.65 -9.76 10.82
N SER A 272 -1.06 -9.10 9.82
CA SER A 272 -1.18 -9.47 8.40
C SER A 272 -0.33 -10.69 8.06
N TRP A 273 0.81 -10.84 8.74
CA TRP A 273 1.78 -11.90 8.50
C TRP A 273 1.20 -13.33 8.47
N PRO A 274 0.53 -13.82 9.53
CA PRO A 274 0.01 -15.19 9.54
C PRO A 274 -1.04 -15.42 8.45
N LEU A 275 -1.80 -14.39 8.07
CA LEU A 275 -2.81 -14.49 7.01
C LEU A 275 -2.19 -14.60 5.62
N ILE A 276 -1.11 -13.84 5.37
CA ILE A 276 -0.31 -13.95 4.15
C ILE A 276 0.32 -15.35 4.07
N MET A 277 0.89 -15.84 5.17
CA MET A 277 1.48 -17.18 5.22
C MET A 277 0.47 -18.31 5.08
N ALA A 278 -0.76 -18.13 5.57
CA ALA A 278 -1.88 -19.04 5.33
C ALA A 278 -2.45 -18.95 3.89
N GLY A 279 -1.93 -18.03 3.08
CA GLY A 279 -2.34 -17.83 1.69
C GLY A 279 -3.77 -17.33 1.50
N LYS A 280 -4.24 -16.51 2.45
CA LYS A 280 -5.58 -15.91 2.44
C LYS A 280 -5.73 -14.78 1.42
N PHE A 281 -4.63 -14.15 1.01
CA PHE A 281 -4.63 -13.01 0.11
C PHE A 281 -3.82 -13.27 -1.15
N ASP A 282 -4.28 -12.66 -2.24
CA ASP A 282 -3.72 -12.77 -3.58
C ASP A 282 -2.84 -11.57 -3.93
N TYR A 283 -3.14 -10.40 -3.33
CA TYR A 283 -2.30 -9.21 -3.36
C TYR A 283 -2.31 -8.54 -1.98
N THR A 284 -1.14 -8.15 -1.47
CA THR A 284 -1.05 -7.37 -0.23
C THR A 284 -0.07 -6.21 -0.36
N TRP A 285 -0.47 -5.06 0.18
CA TRP A 285 0.43 -3.96 0.50
C TRP A 285 0.45 -3.80 2.02
N THR A 286 1.46 -4.42 2.65
CA THR A 286 1.66 -4.41 4.10
C THR A 286 3.15 -4.30 4.35
N GLY A 287 3.56 -3.54 5.36
CA GLY A 287 4.91 -3.60 5.89
C GLY A 287 5.18 -5.01 6.41
N LEU A 288 6.35 -5.56 6.11
CA LEU A 288 6.82 -6.81 6.70
C LEU A 288 8.15 -6.54 7.37
N SER A 289 8.38 -7.15 8.53
CA SER A 289 9.75 -7.24 9.07
C SER A 289 10.66 -7.95 8.05
N GLN A 290 11.97 -7.74 8.16
CA GLN A 290 12.94 -8.41 7.29
C GLN A 290 12.71 -9.92 7.24
N THR A 291 12.60 -10.58 8.40
CA THR A 291 12.40 -12.04 8.48
C THR A 291 11.09 -12.49 7.82
N CYS A 292 10.00 -11.74 8.01
CA CYS A 292 8.72 -12.02 7.37
C CYS A 292 8.82 -11.89 5.85
N TYR A 293 9.41 -10.80 5.36
CA TYR A 293 9.60 -10.59 3.93
C TYR A 293 10.47 -11.68 3.29
N GLU A 294 11.63 -12.00 3.88
CA GLU A 294 12.51 -13.06 3.36
C GLU A 294 11.81 -14.42 3.31
N THR A 295 10.92 -14.68 4.26
CA THR A 295 10.14 -15.93 4.31
C THR A 295 9.08 -15.96 3.23
N VAL A 296 8.35 -14.87 2.99
CA VAL A 296 7.37 -14.77 1.88
C VAL A 296 8.05 -14.81 0.53
N ALA A 297 9.18 -14.12 0.36
CA ALA A 297 9.92 -14.06 -0.90
C ALA A 297 10.45 -15.44 -1.34
N LYS A 298 10.68 -16.36 -0.39
CA LYS A 298 11.12 -17.74 -0.65
C LYS A 298 9.96 -18.74 -0.75
N LYS A 299 8.74 -18.33 -0.46
CA LYS A 299 7.57 -19.22 -0.46
C LYS A 299 7.16 -19.55 -1.91
N PRO A 300 7.03 -20.85 -2.28
CA PRO A 300 6.51 -21.23 -3.60
C PRO A 300 5.13 -20.62 -3.88
N GLY A 301 4.91 -20.20 -5.12
CA GLY A 301 3.66 -19.56 -5.55
C GLY A 301 3.49 -18.11 -5.11
N TYR A 302 4.45 -17.56 -4.37
CA TYR A 302 4.45 -16.16 -3.94
C TYR A 302 5.58 -15.38 -4.60
N TRP A 303 5.31 -14.11 -4.82
CA TRP A 303 6.26 -13.15 -5.36
C TRP A 303 6.15 -11.85 -4.60
N ALA A 304 7.27 -11.37 -4.06
CA ALA A 304 7.33 -10.14 -3.27
C ALA A 304 8.25 -9.10 -3.93
N PRO A 305 7.80 -8.40 -5.00
CA PRO A 305 8.60 -7.38 -5.63
C PRO A 305 8.84 -6.19 -4.71
N THR A 306 9.99 -5.56 -4.93
CA THR A 306 10.30 -4.24 -4.39
C THR A 306 10.66 -3.29 -5.52
N GLY A 307 10.46 -1.99 -5.31
CA GLY A 307 10.83 -0.97 -6.29
C GLY A 307 11.00 0.41 -5.67
N PRO A 308 11.52 1.37 -6.45
CA PRO A 308 11.69 2.74 -5.99
C PRO A 308 10.33 3.35 -5.64
N TRP A 309 10.27 4.05 -4.51
CA TRP A 309 9.06 4.75 -4.07
C TRP A 309 9.25 6.27 -4.02
N LEU A 310 10.50 6.74 -3.91
CA LEU A 310 10.84 8.15 -3.77
C LEU A 310 10.22 8.81 -2.54
N HIS A 311 10.15 8.06 -1.45
CA HIS A 311 9.35 8.34 -0.27
C HIS A 311 10.06 7.82 0.97
N GLY A 312 9.77 8.30 2.19
CA GLY A 312 10.40 7.73 3.38
C GLY A 312 10.17 8.53 4.66
N HIS A 313 10.92 8.17 5.71
CA HIS A 313 10.71 8.72 7.06
C HIS A 313 11.49 9.99 7.27
N ALA A 314 10.87 10.94 7.96
CA ALA A 314 11.54 12.06 8.56
C ALA A 314 11.09 12.23 10.01
N LEU A 315 11.98 12.77 10.83
CA LEU A 315 11.69 13.20 12.19
C LEU A 315 11.21 14.65 12.15
N TYR A 316 9.96 14.86 12.51
CA TYR A 316 9.33 16.16 12.64
C TYR A 316 9.55 16.72 14.04
N PHE A 317 9.74 18.03 14.12
CA PHE A 317 9.88 18.76 15.37
C PHE A 317 8.72 19.73 15.55
N ASN A 318 8.13 19.76 16.75
CA ASN A 318 7.27 20.88 17.11
C ASN A 318 8.17 22.12 17.28
N CYS A 319 8.07 23.07 16.35
CA CYS A 319 8.98 24.20 16.25
C CYS A 319 8.72 25.30 17.29
N GLU A 320 7.52 25.33 17.90
CA GLU A 320 7.19 26.19 19.02
C GLU A 320 7.84 25.68 20.32
N LYS A 321 7.78 24.36 20.56
CA LYS A 321 8.36 23.75 21.77
C LYS A 321 9.88 23.72 21.77
N PHE A 322 10.50 23.50 20.61
CA PHE A 322 11.94 23.33 20.50
C PHE A 322 12.58 24.43 19.67
N PRO A 323 13.31 25.37 20.30
CA PRO A 323 14.13 26.34 19.57
C PRO A 323 15.14 25.65 18.64
N LEU A 324 15.60 26.37 17.62
CA LEU A 324 16.47 25.81 16.57
C LEU A 324 17.67 25.03 17.12
N LYS A 325 18.41 25.59 18.09
CA LYS A 325 19.58 24.91 18.68
C LYS A 325 19.22 23.57 19.34
N VAL A 326 18.04 23.46 19.93
CA VAL A 326 17.55 22.22 20.55
C VAL A 326 17.22 21.19 19.46
N ARG A 327 16.56 21.60 18.37
CA ARG A 327 16.30 20.71 17.23
C ARG A 327 17.59 20.19 16.60
N GLN A 328 18.56 21.08 16.38
CA GLN A 328 19.88 20.71 15.87
C GLN A 328 20.61 19.75 16.81
N ALA A 329 20.55 19.99 18.14
CA ALA A 329 21.15 19.09 19.11
C ALA A 329 20.52 17.69 19.07
N ILE A 330 19.20 17.60 19.01
CA ILE A 330 18.48 16.33 18.87
C ILE A 330 18.91 15.62 17.57
N ALA A 331 19.02 16.33 16.44
CA ALA A 331 19.47 15.74 15.19
C ALA A 331 20.89 15.18 15.28
N TYR A 332 21.82 15.89 15.93
CA TYR A 332 23.19 15.42 16.16
C TYR A 332 23.29 14.28 17.18
N ALA A 333 22.31 14.13 18.07
CA ALA A 333 22.22 13.02 19.01
C ALA A 333 21.65 11.72 18.40
N ILE A 334 21.21 11.75 17.14
CA ILE A 334 20.66 10.59 16.44
C ILE A 334 21.66 10.04 15.42
N ASP A 335 22.09 8.80 15.63
CA ASP A 335 22.79 8.01 14.62
C ASP A 335 21.79 7.49 13.59
N ARG A 336 21.78 8.17 12.42
CA ARG A 336 20.92 7.80 11.29
C ARG A 336 21.36 6.50 10.61
N VAL A 337 22.62 6.07 10.75
CA VAL A 337 23.08 4.76 10.28
C VAL A 337 22.50 3.66 11.17
N GLU A 338 22.54 3.84 12.50
CA GLU A 338 21.86 2.93 13.44
C GLU A 338 20.36 2.90 13.17
N TYR A 339 19.71 4.06 13.02
CA TYR A 339 18.29 4.15 12.70
C TYR A 339 17.91 3.36 11.45
N CYS A 340 18.66 3.53 10.35
CA CYS A 340 18.36 2.86 9.07
C CYS A 340 18.50 1.33 9.15
N LYS A 341 19.30 0.80 10.09
CA LYS A 341 19.41 -0.66 10.32
C LYS A 341 18.20 -1.22 11.08
N ILE A 342 17.55 -0.38 11.89
CA ILE A 342 16.39 -0.78 12.70
C ILE A 342 15.07 -0.50 11.99
N ALA A 343 14.96 0.62 11.28
CA ALA A 343 13.74 1.10 10.63
C ALA A 343 13.46 0.40 9.27
N VAL A 344 13.85 -0.87 9.16
CA VAL A 344 13.77 -1.66 7.92
C VAL A 344 12.38 -2.23 7.71
N GLU A 345 11.83 -2.03 6.50
CA GLU A 345 10.60 -2.63 6.00
C GLU A 345 10.95 -3.52 4.80
N TRP A 346 10.69 -4.83 4.79
CA TRP A 346 10.95 -5.68 3.61
C TRP A 346 12.44 -5.94 3.26
N GLY A 347 13.33 -5.93 4.26
CA GLY A 347 14.74 -6.29 4.12
C GLY A 347 15.69 -5.09 3.93
N PRO A 348 17.01 -5.23 4.14
CA PRO A 348 17.94 -4.11 4.25
C PRO A 348 17.99 -3.22 2.99
N GLU A 349 17.78 -3.79 1.81
CA GLU A 349 17.76 -3.07 0.54
C GLU A 349 16.57 -2.11 0.39
N SER A 350 15.57 -2.21 1.26
CA SER A 350 14.41 -1.34 1.27
C SER A 350 14.71 0.06 1.77
N VAL A 351 15.82 0.25 2.48
CA VAL A 351 16.18 1.51 3.14
C VAL A 351 17.37 2.12 2.43
N THR A 352 17.24 3.39 2.04
CA THR A 352 18.34 4.20 1.51
C THR A 352 18.51 5.42 2.40
N ARG A 353 19.58 5.44 3.20
CA ARG A 353 19.89 6.56 4.11
C ARG A 353 19.95 7.88 3.35
N ALA A 354 19.37 8.92 3.91
CA ALA A 354 19.53 10.27 3.39
C ALA A 354 20.91 10.83 3.76
N GLU A 355 21.90 10.68 2.88
CA GLU A 355 23.22 11.31 3.07
C GLU A 355 23.08 12.83 3.27
N TRP A 356 22.26 13.46 2.44
CA TRP A 356 21.95 14.88 2.46
C TRP A 356 20.50 15.06 2.93
N PRO A 357 20.26 15.43 4.21
CA PRO A 357 18.90 15.58 4.72
C PRO A 357 18.29 16.89 4.22
N VAL A 358 17.75 16.85 3.00
CA VAL A 358 17.11 17.99 2.31
C VAL A 358 15.67 17.68 1.89
N CYS A 359 15.14 16.52 2.27
CA CYS A 359 13.79 16.04 1.93
C CYS A 359 13.54 15.88 0.42
N ILE A 360 14.61 15.55 -0.32
CA ILE A 360 14.56 15.02 -1.69
C ILE A 360 15.02 13.57 -1.61
N SER A 361 14.45 12.69 -2.44
CA SER A 361 14.83 11.29 -2.45
C SER A 361 16.33 11.12 -2.62
N PRO A 362 17.03 10.32 -1.80
CA PRO A 362 18.44 9.98 -2.03
C PRO A 362 18.68 9.41 -3.43
N SER A 363 17.69 8.68 -3.98
CA SER A 363 17.73 8.18 -5.37
C SER A 363 17.61 9.27 -6.45
N ASP A 364 17.20 10.49 -6.11
CA ASP A 364 16.89 11.57 -7.08
C ASP A 364 17.58 12.90 -6.76
N VAL A 365 18.27 13.03 -5.62
CA VAL A 365 18.80 14.31 -5.12
C VAL A 365 19.75 14.98 -6.13
N TYR A 366 20.55 14.21 -6.86
CA TYR A 366 21.51 14.73 -7.84
C TYR A 366 20.87 15.21 -9.16
N ASN A 367 19.59 14.90 -9.39
CA ASN A 367 18.82 15.48 -10.50
C ASN A 367 18.33 16.91 -10.20
N TRP A 368 18.55 17.38 -8.97
CA TRP A 368 18.12 18.68 -8.49
C TRP A 368 19.27 19.51 -7.92
N LEU A 369 20.18 18.89 -7.17
CA LEU A 369 21.24 19.56 -6.44
C LEU A 369 22.58 18.89 -6.77
N SER A 370 23.54 19.67 -7.28
CA SER A 370 24.87 19.13 -7.61
C SER A 370 25.63 18.71 -6.35
N LYS A 371 26.54 17.74 -6.49
CA LYS A 371 27.39 17.28 -5.39
C LYS A 371 28.19 18.41 -4.75
N ASP A 372 28.74 19.31 -5.56
CA ASP A 372 29.53 20.45 -5.08
C ASP A 372 28.68 21.44 -4.30
N TRP A 373 27.45 21.70 -4.77
CA TRP A 373 26.53 22.57 -4.06
C TRP A 373 26.12 21.96 -2.71
N LEU A 374 25.77 20.67 -2.68
CA LEU A 374 25.42 19.95 -1.47
C LEU A 374 26.58 19.97 -0.46
N ALA A 375 27.80 19.64 -0.91
CA ALA A 375 28.99 19.63 -0.06
C ALA A 375 29.34 21.00 0.51
N LYS A 376 29.05 22.08 -0.22
CA LYS A 376 29.30 23.45 0.22
C LYS A 376 28.26 23.96 1.22
N TRP A 377 26.99 23.64 1.01
CA TRP A 377 25.89 24.34 1.67
C TRP A 377 25.04 23.51 2.62
N ILE A 378 25.13 22.17 2.58
CA ILE A 378 24.24 21.30 3.35
C ILE A 378 25.02 20.59 4.45
N ASP A 379 24.47 20.64 5.66
CA ASP A 379 24.94 19.87 6.79
C ASP A 379 24.40 18.44 6.67
N LYS A 380 25.30 17.45 6.77
CA LYS A 380 24.92 16.04 6.76
C LYS A 380 24.26 15.62 8.07
N TYR A 381 24.41 16.33 9.18
CA TYR A 381 23.95 15.89 10.50
C TYR A 381 24.38 14.44 10.79
N GLU A 382 25.68 14.16 10.61
CA GLU A 382 26.26 12.89 11.06
C GLU A 382 26.29 12.85 12.59
N TYR A 383 26.17 11.66 13.18
CA TYR A 383 26.11 11.47 14.64
C TYR A 383 27.28 12.16 15.35
N ASN A 384 26.96 13.11 16.23
CA ASN A 384 27.94 13.92 16.95
C ASN A 384 27.38 14.36 18.31
N PRO A 385 27.44 13.49 19.34
CA PRO A 385 26.92 13.80 20.67
C PRO A 385 27.63 14.98 21.34
N ASP A 386 28.91 15.25 21.03
CA ASP A 386 29.63 16.39 21.58
C ASP A 386 29.08 17.72 21.05
N LYS A 387 28.80 17.79 19.75
CA LYS A 387 28.15 18.95 19.15
C LYS A 387 26.72 19.12 19.67
N ALA A 388 25.98 18.02 19.84
CA ALA A 388 24.66 18.05 20.47
C ALA A 388 24.72 18.62 21.90
N GLU A 389 25.70 18.19 22.70
CA GLU A 389 25.90 18.66 24.07
C GLU A 389 26.23 20.15 24.12
N LYS A 390 27.11 20.62 23.23
CA LYS A 390 27.43 22.05 23.09
C LYS A 390 26.17 22.86 22.76
N LEU A 391 25.38 22.43 21.78
CA LEU A 391 24.18 23.13 21.35
C LEU A 391 23.10 23.21 22.45
N LEU A 392 22.91 22.14 23.24
CA LEU A 392 22.00 22.15 24.37
C LEU A 392 22.46 23.13 25.47
N LYS A 393 23.76 23.14 25.81
CA LYS A 393 24.30 24.10 26.79
C LYS A 393 24.12 25.54 26.33
N GLU A 394 24.37 25.82 25.05
CA GLU A 394 24.12 27.14 24.46
C GLU A 394 22.64 27.53 24.43
N ALA A 395 21.73 26.55 24.45
CA ALA A 395 20.29 26.77 24.58
C ALA A 395 19.83 26.88 26.05
N GLY A 396 20.74 26.88 27.02
CA GLY A 396 20.45 27.01 28.45
C GLY A 396 20.10 25.70 29.17
N TYR A 397 20.26 24.55 28.51
CA TYR A 397 20.03 23.25 29.14
C TYR A 397 21.25 22.84 29.97
N THR A 398 21.00 22.13 31.06
CA THR A 398 22.07 21.67 31.96
C THR A 398 22.09 20.15 32.03
N LYS A 399 23.28 19.58 32.25
CA LYS A 399 23.47 18.12 32.37
C LYS A 399 23.90 17.81 33.80
N LYS A 400 23.15 16.95 34.49
CA LYS A 400 23.46 16.48 35.84
C LYS A 400 23.24 14.97 35.90
N ASP A 401 24.21 14.25 36.44
CA ASP A 401 24.18 12.77 36.58
C ASP A 401 23.86 12.05 35.26
N GLY A 402 24.43 12.56 34.15
CA GLY A 402 24.21 12.04 32.80
C GLY A 402 22.85 12.38 32.18
N LEU A 403 21.98 13.11 32.88
CA LEU A 403 20.64 13.48 32.43
C LEU A 403 20.55 14.97 32.11
N TRP A 404 19.76 15.30 31.09
CA TRP A 404 19.49 16.67 30.67
C TRP A 404 18.31 17.29 31.41
N TYR A 405 18.44 18.57 31.73
CA TYR A 405 17.42 19.39 32.35
C TYR A 405 17.19 20.65 31.50
N THR A 406 15.92 21.02 31.36
CA THR A 406 15.47 22.23 30.67
C THR A 406 15.90 23.49 31.43
N PRO A 407 15.87 24.68 30.80
CA PRO A 407 16.23 25.94 31.47
C PRO A 407 15.40 26.25 32.72
N ASP A 408 14.17 25.74 32.82
CA ASP A 408 13.31 25.86 34.00
C ASP A 408 13.57 24.78 35.07
N GLY A 409 14.63 23.97 34.92
CA GLY A 409 15.08 23.00 35.90
C GLY A 409 14.34 21.67 35.90
N LYS A 410 13.41 21.43 34.96
CA LYS A 410 12.72 20.15 34.80
C LYS A 410 13.59 19.16 34.04
N ARG A 411 13.34 17.86 34.22
CA ARG A 411 13.99 16.83 33.40
C ARG A 411 13.59 17.04 31.93
N PHE A 412 14.57 17.06 31.03
CA PHE A 412 14.28 17.15 29.61
C PHE A 412 13.66 15.84 29.13
N SER A 413 12.35 15.87 28.90
CA SER A 413 11.54 14.74 28.46
C SER A 413 10.84 15.06 27.15
N VAL A 414 10.78 14.08 26.24
CA VAL A 414 10.11 14.20 24.93
C VAL A 414 9.27 12.96 24.62
N THR A 415 8.23 13.16 23.84
CA THR A 415 7.42 12.09 23.24
C THR A 415 7.67 11.98 21.74
N ILE A 416 7.75 10.75 21.22
CA ILE A 416 7.95 10.46 19.81
C ILE A 416 6.70 9.76 19.29
N HIS A 417 5.89 10.47 18.52
CA HIS A 417 4.68 9.91 17.93
C HIS A 417 5.01 9.10 16.69
N VAL A 418 4.33 7.97 16.51
CA VAL A 418 4.49 7.09 15.35
C VAL A 418 3.16 6.38 15.01
N PRO A 419 2.84 6.09 13.74
CA PRO A 419 1.67 5.32 13.40
C PRO A 419 1.70 3.93 14.04
N ALA A 420 0.64 3.58 14.75
CA ALA A 420 0.54 2.35 15.52
C ALA A 420 0.65 1.10 14.63
N GLY A 421 1.44 0.12 15.05
CA GLY A 421 1.54 -1.18 14.40
C GLY A 421 2.16 -1.21 13.00
N TRP A 422 2.88 -0.14 12.59
CA TRP A 422 3.60 -0.08 11.31
C TRP A 422 5.03 -0.62 11.46
N SER A 423 5.38 -1.64 10.67
CA SER A 423 6.72 -2.25 10.66
C SER A 423 7.76 -1.23 10.22
N GLY A 424 8.97 -1.27 10.79
CA GLY A 424 10.03 -0.28 10.53
C GLY A 424 9.78 1.11 11.13
N TRP A 425 8.53 1.56 11.26
CA TRP A 425 8.16 2.83 11.89
C TRP A 425 8.30 2.77 13.41
N VAL A 426 7.56 1.84 14.04
CA VAL A 426 7.56 1.69 15.50
C VAL A 426 8.98 1.35 16.01
N PRO A 427 9.70 0.35 15.45
CA PRO A 427 11.08 0.09 15.83
C PRO A 427 12.01 1.28 15.58
N GLY A 428 11.78 2.05 14.51
CA GLY A 428 12.51 3.28 14.24
C GLY A 428 12.30 4.33 15.33
N ALA A 429 11.06 4.55 15.77
CA ALA A 429 10.74 5.48 16.86
C ALA A 429 11.36 5.03 18.20
N GLU A 430 11.28 3.73 18.50
CA GLU A 430 11.91 3.14 19.69
C GLU A 430 13.44 3.27 19.65
N ASN A 431 14.03 3.12 18.47
CA ASN A 431 15.46 3.36 18.28
C ASN A 431 15.80 4.82 18.58
N VAL A 432 15.11 5.80 17.99
CA VAL A 432 15.32 7.23 18.29
C VAL A 432 15.18 7.49 19.80
N ALA A 433 14.13 6.97 20.44
CA ALA A 433 13.95 7.11 21.88
C ALA A 433 15.13 6.53 22.69
N THR A 434 15.65 5.37 22.27
CA THR A 434 16.82 4.73 22.90
C THR A 434 18.08 5.58 22.74
N GLN A 435 18.29 6.15 21.54
CA GLN A 435 19.44 7.02 21.29
C GLN A 435 19.38 8.30 22.13
N LEU A 436 18.20 8.92 22.25
CA LEU A 436 17.99 10.11 23.07
C LEU A 436 18.19 9.82 24.56
N LYS A 437 17.71 8.66 25.06
CA LYS A 437 18.00 8.20 26.43
C LYS A 437 19.48 7.98 26.68
N ARG A 438 20.17 7.35 25.73
CA ARG A 438 21.64 7.17 25.77
C ARG A 438 22.37 8.51 25.82
N PHE A 439 21.82 9.56 25.22
CA PHE A 439 22.34 10.92 25.28
C PHE A 439 21.94 11.70 26.56
N GLY A 440 20.98 11.18 27.34
CA GLY A 440 20.53 11.74 28.62
C GLY A 440 19.15 12.43 28.58
N ILE A 441 18.45 12.42 27.45
CA ILE A 441 17.10 12.97 27.28
C ILE A 441 16.08 11.86 27.57
N ASP A 442 15.11 12.10 28.45
CA ASP A 442 14.04 11.13 28.67
C ASP A 442 13.13 11.10 27.43
N ALA A 443 12.89 9.93 26.84
CA ALA A 443 12.16 9.81 25.58
C ALA A 443 11.17 8.64 25.60
N LYS A 444 9.94 8.86 25.16
CA LYS A 444 8.90 7.81 25.12
C LYS A 444 8.21 7.78 23.77
N VAL A 445 7.94 6.58 23.27
CA VAL A 445 7.18 6.40 22.02
C VAL A 445 5.68 6.43 22.34
N ILE A 446 4.92 7.12 21.50
CA ILE A 446 3.45 7.11 21.51
C ILE A 446 2.97 6.60 20.16
N GLU A 447 2.39 5.40 20.18
CA GLU A 447 1.72 4.84 19.01
C GLU A 447 0.33 5.45 18.85
N LEU A 448 0.02 5.94 17.65
CA LEU A 448 -1.27 6.57 17.35
C LEU A 448 -1.92 5.91 16.13
N ASP A 449 -3.22 5.64 16.19
CA ASP A 449 -3.97 5.12 15.05
C ASP A 449 -3.91 6.09 13.85
N TRP A 450 -3.77 5.53 12.65
CA TRP A 450 -3.62 6.32 11.42
C TRP A 450 -4.82 7.23 11.15
N GLY A 451 -6.04 6.81 11.51
CA GLY A 451 -7.25 7.61 11.35
C GLY A 451 -7.27 8.88 12.22
N MET A 452 -6.50 8.89 13.31
CA MET A 452 -6.34 10.08 14.17
C MET A 452 -5.11 10.93 13.80
N TRP A 453 -4.19 10.39 13.00
CA TRP A 453 -2.90 11.00 12.71
C TRP A 453 -3.01 12.40 12.11
N GLY A 454 -3.92 12.57 11.14
CA GLY A 454 -4.17 13.86 10.49
C GLY A 454 -4.54 14.96 11.49
N LYS A 455 -5.56 14.70 12.31
CA LYS A 455 -6.06 15.67 13.27
C LYS A 455 -5.07 15.93 14.41
N THR A 456 -4.51 14.87 15.02
CA THR A 456 -3.67 15.03 16.21
C THR A 456 -2.30 15.60 15.87
N ILE A 457 -1.62 15.03 14.87
CA ILE A 457 -0.22 15.38 14.58
C ILE A 457 -0.16 16.56 13.62
N ARG A 458 -0.88 16.49 12.50
CA ARG A 458 -0.73 17.47 11.42
C ARG A 458 -1.51 18.76 11.68
N GLU A 459 -2.76 18.64 12.13
CA GLU A 459 -3.62 19.80 12.40
C GLU A 459 -3.34 20.43 13.76
N ASN A 460 -3.46 19.66 14.83
CA ASN A 460 -3.34 20.22 16.18
C ASN A 460 -1.90 20.47 16.65
N GLY A 461 -0.90 19.94 15.94
CA GLY A 461 0.50 20.03 16.36
C GLY A 461 0.79 19.36 17.71
N ALA A 462 -0.05 18.39 18.12
CA ALA A 462 -0.03 17.78 19.45
C ALA A 462 1.05 16.69 19.56
N PHE A 463 2.32 17.09 19.39
CA PHE A 463 3.49 16.23 19.51
C PHE A 463 4.70 17.01 20.02
N ASP A 464 5.72 16.30 20.49
CA ASP A 464 7.06 16.88 20.67
C ASP A 464 7.90 16.56 19.43
N LEU A 465 8.06 15.26 19.18
CA LEU A 465 8.64 14.70 17.97
C LEU A 465 7.62 13.75 17.32
N ALA A 466 7.68 13.62 16.00
CA ALA A 466 6.88 12.64 15.26
C ALA A 466 7.68 12.04 14.09
N ILE A 467 7.50 10.75 13.81
CA ILE A 467 7.95 10.17 12.55
C ILE A 467 6.80 10.28 11.56
N ASP A 468 6.99 11.04 10.48
CA ASP A 468 6.03 11.18 9.38
C ASP A 468 6.78 11.17 8.03
N PHE A 469 6.04 11.17 6.93
CA PHE A 469 6.56 11.13 5.58
C PHE A 469 7.16 12.48 5.17
N TRP A 470 8.33 12.50 4.52
CA TRP A 470 8.86 13.74 3.93
C TRP A 470 8.29 14.08 2.52
N THR A 471 7.61 13.16 1.85
CA THR A 471 6.91 13.36 0.54
C THR A 471 5.88 12.25 0.32
N TYR A 472 5.10 12.27 -0.76
CA TYR A 472 4.27 11.15 -1.25
C TYR A 472 4.79 10.46 -2.53
N GLY A 473 6.07 10.63 -2.86
CA GLY A 473 6.71 9.86 -3.93
C GLY A 473 6.63 10.53 -5.29
N VAL A 474 6.95 11.83 -5.35
CA VAL A 474 6.94 12.61 -6.60
C VAL A 474 8.37 13.09 -6.88
N TYR A 475 8.82 12.98 -8.13
CA TYR A 475 10.16 13.44 -8.55
C TYR A 475 10.38 14.94 -8.40
N TYR A 476 9.31 15.72 -8.53
CA TYR A 476 9.38 17.17 -8.45
C TYR A 476 9.37 17.59 -6.95
N PRO A 477 10.44 18.21 -6.39
CA PRO A 477 10.64 18.44 -4.96
C PRO A 477 9.58 19.28 -4.27
N TRP A 478 8.74 19.96 -5.05
CA TRP A 478 7.60 20.71 -4.56
C TRP A 478 6.74 19.94 -3.57
N ASP A 479 6.45 18.65 -3.81
CA ASP A 479 5.54 17.88 -2.94
C ASP A 479 6.07 17.81 -1.49
N SER A 480 7.39 17.64 -1.32
CA SER A 480 8.04 17.68 -0.01
C SER A 480 7.91 19.06 0.63
N TYR A 481 8.33 20.11 -0.08
CA TYR A 481 8.41 21.45 0.50
C TYR A 481 7.03 22.09 0.74
N HIS A 482 6.08 21.87 -0.17
CA HIS A 482 4.69 22.30 0.01
C HIS A 482 4.08 21.66 1.24
N ARG A 483 4.34 20.38 1.50
CA ARG A 483 3.87 19.70 2.71
C ARG A 483 4.34 20.40 3.99
N PHE A 484 5.61 20.78 4.06
CA PHE A 484 6.15 21.41 5.26
C PHE A 484 5.69 22.86 5.38
N TYR A 485 5.90 23.65 4.33
CA TYR A 485 5.78 25.11 4.37
C TYR A 485 4.40 25.64 4.00
N TYR A 486 3.58 24.87 3.29
CA TYR A 486 2.18 25.21 3.06
C TYR A 486 1.27 24.36 3.94
N ASP A 487 1.20 23.04 3.72
CA ASP A 487 0.17 22.21 4.36
C ASP A 487 0.26 22.30 5.89
N TYR A 488 1.45 22.08 6.50
CA TYR A 488 1.57 22.01 7.97
C TYR A 488 1.95 23.33 8.64
N THR A 489 2.31 24.35 7.86
CA THR A 489 2.65 25.68 8.40
C THR A 489 1.51 26.68 8.22
N VAL A 490 0.86 26.70 7.05
CA VAL A 490 -0.21 27.67 6.73
C VAL A 490 -1.58 27.01 6.65
N GLY A 491 -1.68 25.84 6.03
CA GLY A 491 -2.95 25.15 5.80
C GLY A 491 -3.60 24.69 7.10
N VAL A 492 -2.84 23.98 7.93
CA VAL A 492 -3.32 23.47 9.23
C VAL A 492 -2.49 23.92 10.43
N GLY A 493 -1.22 24.30 10.22
CA GLY A 493 -0.40 24.97 11.23
C GLY A 493 0.31 24.09 12.28
N GLY A 494 0.09 22.77 12.31
CA GLY A 494 0.62 21.90 13.36
C GLY A 494 2.15 21.71 13.40
N LEU A 495 2.90 22.24 12.42
CA LEU A 495 4.38 22.25 12.49
C LEU A 495 4.90 23.39 13.39
N HIS A 496 4.10 24.44 13.58
CA HIS A 496 4.45 25.67 14.31
C HIS A 496 5.77 26.32 13.84
N PHE A 497 6.09 26.19 12.56
CA PHE A 497 7.29 26.75 11.96
C PHE A 497 7.05 28.19 11.50
N ASP A 498 7.98 29.11 11.79
CA ASP A 498 7.98 30.44 11.16
C ASP A 498 8.62 30.34 9.77
N PRO A 499 7.87 30.57 8.68
CA PRO A 499 8.41 30.42 7.34
C PRO A 499 9.33 31.58 6.94
N ILE A 500 9.42 32.66 7.72
CA ILE A 500 10.28 33.80 7.41
C ILE A 500 11.69 33.54 7.92
N VAL A 501 12.61 33.35 6.99
CA VAL A 501 13.97 32.87 7.26
C VAL A 501 15.01 33.59 6.39
N GLU A 502 16.27 33.50 6.79
CA GLU A 502 17.41 34.04 6.04
C GLU A 502 18.10 32.94 5.22
N VAL A 503 18.31 33.20 3.93
CA VAL A 503 19.12 32.37 3.03
C VAL A 503 20.40 33.12 2.66
N PRO A 504 21.60 32.63 3.01
CA PRO A 504 22.85 33.32 2.70
C PRO A 504 23.08 33.56 1.21
N GLU A 505 23.82 34.62 0.91
CA GLU A 505 24.28 34.91 -0.45
C GLU A 505 25.09 33.73 -1.02
N GLY A 506 24.84 33.39 -2.30
CA GLY A 506 25.51 32.30 -3.00
C GLY A 506 24.92 30.90 -2.77
N VAL A 507 23.96 30.75 -1.85
CA VAL A 507 23.16 29.51 -1.72
C VAL A 507 22.26 29.34 -2.94
N SER A 508 21.56 30.40 -3.31
CA SER A 508 20.65 30.45 -4.44
C SER A 508 20.47 31.89 -4.93
N GLU A 509 19.89 32.07 -6.12
CA GLU A 509 19.30 33.33 -6.57
C GLU A 509 18.23 33.88 -5.60
N TYR A 510 17.59 33.03 -4.78
CA TYR A 510 16.64 33.42 -3.74
C TYR A 510 17.32 33.56 -2.37
N SER A 511 18.24 34.52 -2.24
CA SER A 511 18.95 34.84 -1.00
C SER A 511 18.35 36.04 -0.26
N GLY A 512 18.80 36.26 0.97
CA GLY A 512 18.27 37.26 1.89
C GLY A 512 17.13 36.73 2.76
N LYS A 513 16.34 37.65 3.30
CA LYS A 513 15.13 37.34 4.07
C LYS A 513 14.00 36.92 3.13
N VAL A 514 13.59 35.66 3.22
CA VAL A 514 12.61 35.03 2.34
C VAL A 514 11.47 34.39 3.14
N ASN A 515 10.36 34.10 2.46
CA ASN A 515 9.27 33.30 3.00
C ASN A 515 9.27 31.91 2.35
N ALA A 516 9.56 30.87 3.14
CA ALA A 516 9.65 29.49 2.66
C ALA A 516 8.33 28.99 2.04
N THR A 517 7.18 29.43 2.55
CA THR A 517 5.87 29.10 1.98
C THR A 517 5.73 29.66 0.58
N GLU A 518 6.06 30.94 0.39
CA GLU A 518 5.97 31.61 -0.91
C GLU A 518 6.94 30.97 -1.92
N LEU A 519 8.16 30.61 -1.49
CA LEU A 519 9.11 29.88 -2.33
C LEU A 519 8.58 28.50 -2.73
N ALA A 520 7.96 27.75 -1.80
CA ALA A 520 7.35 26.46 -2.11
C ALA A 520 6.16 26.61 -3.08
N GLU A 521 5.31 27.61 -2.89
CA GLU A 521 4.22 27.91 -3.83
C GLU A 521 4.73 28.34 -5.21
N LYS A 522 5.82 29.12 -5.25
CA LYS A 522 6.48 29.53 -6.49
C LYS A 522 7.11 28.34 -7.19
N LEU A 523 7.81 27.45 -6.48
CA LEU A 523 8.37 26.21 -7.02
C LEU A 523 7.28 25.39 -7.69
N GLY A 524 6.10 25.31 -7.10
CA GLY A 524 4.96 24.65 -7.73
C GLY A 524 4.66 25.21 -9.12
N GLN A 525 4.81 26.51 -9.34
CA GLN A 525 4.43 27.23 -10.57
C GLN A 525 5.56 27.35 -11.60
N THR A 526 6.78 26.92 -11.26
CA THR A 526 7.97 27.11 -12.10
C THR A 526 8.18 25.95 -13.07
N LEU A 527 8.03 26.23 -14.36
CA LEU A 527 8.30 25.27 -15.45
C LEU A 527 9.78 25.16 -15.82
N PRO A 528 10.53 26.26 -15.99
CA PRO A 528 11.95 26.17 -16.35
C PRO A 528 12.72 25.42 -15.27
N LYS A 529 13.46 24.38 -15.67
CA LYS A 529 14.17 23.51 -14.73
C LYS A 529 15.24 24.29 -13.97
N GLU A 530 15.87 25.26 -14.61
CA GLU A 530 16.94 26.09 -14.07
C GLU A 530 16.44 26.93 -12.88
N GLU A 531 15.33 27.65 -13.06
CA GLU A 531 14.71 28.44 -11.99
C GLU A 531 14.16 27.52 -10.87
N ALA A 532 13.59 26.36 -11.24
CA ALA A 532 13.10 25.37 -10.26
C ALA A 532 14.24 24.80 -9.41
N VAL A 533 15.44 24.63 -9.97
CA VAL A 533 16.65 24.24 -9.24
C VAL A 533 17.06 25.32 -8.25
N GLU A 534 17.01 26.60 -8.61
CA GLU A 534 17.31 27.69 -7.67
C GLU A 534 16.33 27.74 -6.51
N LEU A 535 15.03 27.67 -6.77
CA LEU A 535 14.02 27.56 -5.69
C LEU A 535 14.26 26.34 -4.81
N THR A 536 14.63 25.21 -5.40
CA THR A 536 14.97 23.97 -4.68
C THR A 536 16.20 24.13 -3.82
N LYS A 537 17.24 24.86 -4.26
CA LYS A 537 18.44 25.16 -3.46
C LYS A 537 18.09 25.95 -2.20
N ALA A 538 17.30 27.03 -2.34
CA ALA A 538 16.85 27.82 -1.20
C ALA A 538 16.03 26.97 -0.21
N LEU A 539 15.04 26.22 -0.70
CA LEU A 539 14.19 25.36 0.14
C LEU A 539 14.96 24.21 0.80
N ALA A 540 15.92 23.60 0.11
CA ALA A 540 16.80 22.57 0.66
C ALA A 540 17.65 23.13 1.80
N TYR A 541 18.24 24.32 1.60
CA TYR A 541 19.00 25.02 2.63
C TYR A 541 18.11 25.33 3.84
N ILE A 542 16.91 25.90 3.62
CA ILE A 542 15.98 26.23 4.70
C ILE A 542 15.63 24.99 5.51
N THR A 543 15.25 23.90 4.82
CA THR A 543 14.87 22.63 5.46
C THR A 543 16.01 22.06 6.30
N ASN A 544 17.24 22.14 5.79
CA ASN A 544 18.42 21.60 6.46
C ASN A 544 18.88 22.46 7.66
N HIS A 545 18.91 23.79 7.51
CA HIS A 545 19.51 24.69 8.49
C HIS A 545 18.53 25.20 9.55
N TYR A 546 17.26 25.38 9.21
CA TYR A 546 16.20 25.72 10.16
C TYR A 546 15.49 24.48 10.71
N LEU A 547 15.72 23.32 10.09
CA LEU A 547 15.41 22.00 10.64
C LEU A 547 14.00 21.87 11.24
N PRO A 548 12.91 22.21 10.52
CA PRO A 548 11.56 21.83 10.96
C PRO A 548 11.36 20.31 10.89
N VAL A 549 12.11 19.66 10.00
CA VAL A 549 12.04 18.24 9.69
C VAL A 549 13.44 17.73 9.38
N LEU A 550 13.84 16.59 9.95
CA LEU A 550 15.09 15.88 9.65
C LEU A 550 14.78 14.65 8.79
N GLN A 551 15.23 14.65 7.53
CA GLN A 551 15.12 13.48 6.67
C GLN A 551 16.01 12.34 7.19
N LEU A 552 15.42 11.16 7.40
CA LEU A 552 16.13 9.98 7.90
C LEU A 552 16.56 9.09 6.73
N HIS A 553 15.59 8.65 5.92
CA HIS A 553 15.83 7.73 4.80
C HIS A 553 14.73 7.79 3.76
N GLU A 554 15.04 7.33 2.55
CA GLU A 554 14.07 6.82 1.59
C GLU A 554 13.79 5.35 1.91
N LYS A 555 12.51 4.97 1.81
CA LYS A 555 12.07 3.59 1.78
C LYS A 555 11.60 3.21 0.38
N LYS A 556 11.86 1.98 -0.02
CA LYS A 556 11.28 1.34 -1.20
C LYS A 556 9.89 0.81 -0.86
N TRP A 557 9.06 0.59 -1.86
CA TRP A 557 7.81 -0.14 -1.65
C TRP A 557 8.07 -1.63 -1.80
N ALA A 558 7.28 -2.45 -1.12
CA ALA A 558 7.11 -3.85 -1.47
C ALA A 558 5.64 -4.23 -1.50
N ASN A 559 5.32 -5.12 -2.42
CA ASN A 559 4.01 -5.76 -2.52
C ASN A 559 4.21 -7.27 -2.45
N THR A 560 3.18 -8.01 -2.04
CA THR A 560 3.18 -9.47 -2.17
C THR A 560 2.07 -9.90 -3.10
N PHE A 561 2.37 -10.79 -4.04
CA PHE A 561 1.44 -11.41 -4.97
C PHE A 561 1.44 -12.92 -4.79
N ASN A 562 0.26 -13.53 -4.80
CA ASN A 562 0.11 -14.96 -5.08
C ASN A 562 0.06 -15.14 -6.60
N ILE A 563 1.18 -15.55 -7.19
CA ILE A 563 1.36 -15.66 -8.64
C ILE A 563 0.76 -16.94 -9.23
N GLU A 564 0.23 -17.84 -8.40
CA GLU A 564 -0.57 -18.98 -8.85
C GLU A 564 -2.03 -18.57 -9.12
N ARG A 565 -2.50 -17.52 -8.44
CA ARG A 565 -3.88 -17.01 -8.55
C ARG A 565 -4.01 -15.71 -9.33
N VAL A 566 -2.91 -14.96 -9.47
CA VAL A 566 -2.85 -13.72 -10.24
C VAL A 566 -1.78 -13.86 -11.31
N ASP A 567 -2.14 -13.57 -12.55
CA ASP A 567 -1.21 -13.47 -13.67
C ASP A 567 -1.06 -12.01 -14.11
N CYS A 568 0.10 -11.70 -14.68
CA CYS A 568 0.37 -10.43 -15.33
C CYS A 568 0.35 -10.64 -16.84
N ALA A 569 -0.51 -9.92 -17.57
CA ALA A 569 -0.68 -10.08 -19.02
C ALA A 569 0.63 -9.88 -19.82
N LEU A 570 1.57 -9.10 -19.29
CA LEU A 570 2.88 -8.86 -19.90
C LEU A 570 3.98 -9.82 -19.40
N GLY A 571 3.68 -10.63 -18.39
CA GLY A 571 4.67 -11.36 -17.60
C GLY A 571 5.29 -10.50 -16.50
N TRP A 572 5.52 -11.10 -15.34
CA TRP A 572 6.06 -10.41 -14.16
C TRP A 572 7.45 -9.81 -14.39
N SER A 573 8.31 -10.48 -15.17
CA SER A 573 9.65 -9.98 -15.52
C SER A 573 9.61 -8.72 -16.35
N VAL A 574 8.66 -8.60 -17.28
CA VAL A 574 8.48 -7.40 -18.11
C VAL A 574 8.00 -6.23 -17.26
N LEU A 575 7.01 -6.47 -16.39
CA LEU A 575 6.54 -5.48 -15.43
C LEU A 575 7.69 -4.96 -14.55
N MET A 576 8.57 -5.87 -14.09
CA MET A 576 9.76 -5.50 -13.30
C MET A 576 10.93 -4.91 -14.09
N ALA A 577 10.93 -5.00 -15.41
CA ALA A 577 11.90 -4.30 -16.23
C ALA A 577 11.46 -2.84 -16.49
N ALA A 578 10.17 -2.53 -16.36
CA ALA A 578 9.62 -1.18 -16.49
C ALA A 578 9.78 -0.36 -15.19
N LYS A 579 11.01 0.08 -14.88
CA LYS A 579 11.35 0.74 -13.60
C LYS A 579 10.55 2.02 -13.34
N GLU A 580 10.28 2.76 -14.40
CA GLU A 580 9.48 3.98 -14.34
C GLU A 580 8.03 3.63 -13.98
N PHE A 581 7.45 2.64 -14.65
CA PHE A 581 6.08 2.17 -14.37
C PHE A 581 5.91 1.62 -12.94
N GLN A 582 6.96 1.00 -12.39
CA GLN A 582 6.97 0.43 -11.04
C GLN A 582 6.70 1.43 -9.91
N ILE A 583 7.02 2.71 -10.08
CA ILE A 583 6.80 3.73 -9.04
C ILE A 583 5.32 3.85 -8.68
N GLU A 584 4.43 3.58 -9.63
CA GLU A 584 2.99 3.60 -9.39
C GLU A 584 2.51 2.45 -8.49
N MET A 585 3.26 1.34 -8.44
CA MET A 585 2.95 0.21 -7.57
C MET A 585 3.20 0.51 -6.09
N GLY A 586 3.91 1.60 -5.76
CA GLY A 586 4.33 1.92 -4.40
C GLY A 586 3.36 2.70 -3.52
N ASN A 587 2.40 3.45 -4.10
CA ASN A 587 1.41 4.24 -3.35
C ASN A 587 0.33 4.87 -4.25
N ASN A 588 -0.01 4.25 -5.38
CA ASN A 588 -1.08 4.75 -6.24
C ASN A 588 -2.19 3.70 -6.34
N PRO A 589 -3.08 3.61 -5.33
CA PRO A 589 -4.21 2.67 -5.36
C PRO A 589 -5.09 2.88 -6.59
N GLY A 590 -5.22 4.11 -7.09
CA GLY A 590 -5.90 4.38 -8.37
C GLY A 590 -5.22 3.69 -9.55
N PHE A 591 -3.89 3.65 -9.58
CA PHE A 591 -3.14 2.97 -10.64
C PHE A 591 -3.14 1.45 -10.46
N VAL A 592 -2.89 0.94 -9.24
CA VAL A 592 -2.87 -0.50 -8.99
C VAL A 592 -4.27 -1.12 -9.19
N TYR A 593 -5.30 -0.55 -8.58
CA TYR A 593 -6.65 -1.09 -8.65
C TYR A 593 -7.41 -0.63 -9.88
N GLY A 594 -7.35 0.66 -10.19
CA GLY A 594 -8.06 1.20 -11.35
C GLY A 594 -7.38 0.79 -12.65
N PHE A 595 -6.11 1.14 -12.84
CA PHE A 595 -5.41 0.88 -14.11
C PHE A 595 -5.04 -0.60 -14.28
N MET A 596 -4.33 -1.24 -13.34
CA MET A 596 -3.82 -2.60 -13.59
C MET A 596 -4.93 -3.66 -13.64
N ILE A 597 -5.92 -3.61 -12.73
CA ILE A 597 -7.08 -4.53 -12.80
C ILE A 597 -8.01 -4.10 -13.95
N GLY A 598 -8.34 -2.81 -14.06
CA GLY A 598 -9.28 -2.33 -15.08
C GLY A 598 -8.80 -2.55 -16.51
N SER A 599 -7.49 -2.48 -16.78
CA SER A 599 -6.95 -2.76 -18.12
C SER A 599 -6.92 -4.24 -18.48
N GLY A 600 -7.01 -5.13 -17.49
CA GLY A 600 -6.73 -6.56 -17.64
C GLY A 600 -5.24 -6.91 -17.57
N LEU A 601 -4.38 -5.95 -17.16
CA LEU A 601 -2.97 -6.21 -16.91
C LEU A 601 -2.81 -7.24 -15.77
N LEU A 602 -3.55 -7.06 -14.68
CA LEU A 602 -3.76 -8.12 -13.69
C LEU A 602 -5.01 -8.91 -14.06
N ARG A 603 -4.87 -10.23 -14.10
CA ARG A 603 -5.94 -11.16 -14.46
C ARG A 603 -5.87 -12.43 -13.62
N PRO A 604 -6.95 -13.24 -13.58
CA PRO A 604 -6.90 -14.55 -12.94
C PRO A 604 -5.71 -15.36 -13.46
N GLY A 605 -5.00 -16.00 -12.54
CA GLY A 605 -3.96 -16.96 -12.86
C GLY A 605 -4.52 -18.04 -13.77
N LYS A 606 -3.70 -18.56 -14.71
CA LYS A 606 -4.05 -19.82 -15.37
C LYS A 606 -4.19 -20.82 -14.24
N ALA A 607 -5.38 -21.40 -14.07
CA ALA A 607 -5.62 -22.41 -13.05
C ALA A 607 -4.41 -23.34 -13.03
N ALA A 608 -3.66 -23.31 -11.92
CA ALA A 608 -2.58 -24.26 -11.75
C ALA A 608 -3.23 -25.62 -11.98
N ALA A 609 -2.70 -26.41 -12.93
CA ALA A 609 -3.10 -27.80 -13.03
C ALA A 609 -3.04 -28.33 -11.60
N PRO A 610 -4.15 -28.89 -11.06
CA PRO A 610 -4.22 -29.20 -9.65
C PRO A 610 -2.96 -29.96 -9.30
N THR A 611 -2.14 -29.40 -8.41
CA THR A 611 -0.96 -30.12 -7.93
C THR A 611 -1.53 -31.42 -7.36
N PRO A 612 -1.19 -32.59 -7.92
CA PRO A 612 -1.78 -33.83 -7.45
C PRO A 612 -1.47 -33.90 -5.95
N THR A 613 -2.52 -33.88 -5.13
CA THR A 613 -2.35 -33.99 -3.69
C THR A 613 -1.92 -35.41 -3.42
N VAL A 614 -0.61 -35.63 -3.35
CA VAL A 614 -0.05 -36.94 -3.04
C VAL A 614 -0.40 -37.23 -1.59
N THR A 615 -1.34 -38.15 -1.39
CA THR A 615 -1.73 -38.63 -0.05
C THR A 615 -0.67 -39.64 0.40
N PHE A 616 -0.24 -39.59 1.67
CA PHE A 616 0.76 -40.51 2.22
C PHE A 616 0.10 -41.57 3.09
N LEU A 617 0.57 -42.81 3.01
CA LEU A 617 0.11 -43.92 3.85
C LEU A 617 1.26 -44.48 4.68
N THR A 618 0.97 -44.85 5.93
CA THR A 618 1.87 -45.67 6.75
C THR A 618 1.74 -47.12 6.31
N THR A 619 2.87 -47.74 5.94
CA THR A 619 2.94 -49.10 5.39
C THR A 619 4.17 -49.81 5.95
N TYR A 620 4.10 -51.10 6.23
CA TYR A 620 5.18 -51.86 6.84
C TYR A 620 5.80 -52.81 5.82
N ALA A 621 7.13 -52.81 5.70
CA ALA A 621 7.85 -53.68 4.78
C ALA A 621 7.73 -55.15 5.22
N LYS A 622 7.37 -56.06 4.31
CA LYS A 622 7.38 -57.52 4.54
C LYS A 622 8.71 -58.16 4.16
N THR A 623 9.45 -57.52 3.27
CA THR A 623 10.78 -57.92 2.80
C THR A 623 11.71 -56.72 2.82
N ASP A 624 13.00 -56.92 2.58
CA ASP A 624 13.91 -55.80 2.31
C ASP A 624 13.51 -55.10 0.99
N ILE A 625 13.38 -53.78 1.02
CA ILE A 625 12.99 -52.93 -0.10
C ILE A 625 14.15 -51.98 -0.41
N PRO A 626 14.80 -52.08 -1.58
CA PRO A 626 15.84 -51.14 -2.01
C PRO A 626 15.30 -49.71 -2.11
N ALA A 627 16.19 -48.72 -2.09
CA ALA A 627 15.78 -47.33 -2.29
C ALA A 627 15.10 -47.15 -3.65
N PHE A 628 14.02 -46.37 -3.70
CA PHE A 628 13.27 -46.09 -4.92
C PHE A 628 12.81 -44.64 -4.96
N THR A 629 12.52 -44.13 -6.16
CA THR A 629 11.91 -42.81 -6.34
C THR A 629 10.40 -42.95 -6.36
N GLY A 630 9.71 -42.28 -5.44
CA GLY A 630 8.26 -42.27 -5.34
C GLY A 630 7.59 -41.43 -6.42
N VAL A 631 6.27 -41.54 -6.53
CA VAL A 631 5.45 -40.78 -7.50
C VAL A 631 5.49 -39.27 -7.29
N ASP A 632 5.93 -38.82 -6.11
CA ASP A 632 6.19 -37.42 -5.78
C ASP A 632 7.60 -36.94 -6.17
N GLY A 633 8.42 -37.81 -6.79
CA GLY A 633 9.78 -37.52 -7.24
C GLY A 633 10.85 -37.58 -6.13
N LYS A 634 10.49 -37.95 -4.89
CA LYS A 634 11.46 -38.09 -3.78
C LYS A 634 11.97 -39.52 -3.67
N THR A 635 13.17 -39.68 -3.11
CA THR A 635 13.76 -41.01 -2.85
C THR A 635 13.37 -41.52 -1.47
N TYR A 636 12.93 -42.77 -1.40
CA TYR A 636 12.52 -43.48 -0.19
C TYR A 636 13.32 -44.76 -0.01
N GLY A 637 13.70 -45.09 1.23
CA GLY A 637 14.45 -46.30 1.56
C GLY A 637 15.97 -46.14 1.46
N PRO A 638 16.74 -47.26 1.54
CA PRO A 638 16.25 -48.64 1.63
C PRO A 638 15.56 -48.94 2.96
N PHE A 639 14.62 -49.89 2.96
CA PHE A 639 13.89 -50.34 4.15
C PHE A 639 14.14 -51.82 4.40
N LYS A 640 14.23 -52.22 5.68
CA LYS A 640 14.34 -53.62 6.11
C LYS A 640 12.98 -54.25 6.39
N ALA A 641 12.88 -55.58 6.25
CA ALA A 641 11.67 -56.31 6.62
C ALA A 641 11.24 -55.98 8.07
N GLY A 642 10.00 -55.55 8.25
CA GLY A 642 9.39 -55.13 9.52
C GLY A 642 9.36 -53.61 9.75
N GLU A 643 10.10 -52.81 8.97
CA GLU A 643 10.14 -51.35 9.16
C GLU A 643 8.87 -50.65 8.69
N ALA A 644 8.50 -49.59 9.41
CA ALA A 644 7.41 -48.69 9.03
C ALA A 644 7.91 -47.65 8.02
N MET A 645 7.12 -47.43 6.97
CA MET A 645 7.39 -46.53 5.87
C MET A 645 6.21 -45.55 5.75
N ILE A 646 6.47 -44.25 5.65
CA ILE A 646 5.47 -43.24 5.30
C ILE A 646 5.80 -42.76 3.88
N ILE A 647 5.04 -43.27 2.91
CA ILE A 647 5.32 -43.09 1.47
C ILE A 647 4.03 -42.74 0.73
N PRO A 648 4.11 -42.20 -0.51
CA PRO A 648 2.92 -41.91 -1.31
C PRO A 648 1.97 -43.10 -1.42
N LYS A 649 0.66 -42.83 -1.40
CA LYS A 649 -0.42 -43.84 -1.42
C LYS A 649 -0.25 -44.81 -2.60
N ASP A 650 0.04 -44.30 -3.79
CA ASP A 650 0.16 -45.13 -4.99
C ASP A 650 1.38 -46.06 -4.90
N ASP A 651 2.49 -45.59 -4.33
CA ASP A 651 3.68 -46.41 -4.08
C ASP A 651 3.41 -47.44 -2.97
N ALA A 652 2.69 -47.07 -1.93
CA ALA A 652 2.28 -47.96 -0.84
C ALA A 652 1.37 -49.09 -1.35
N GLU A 653 0.31 -48.74 -2.09
CA GLU A 653 -0.62 -49.72 -2.68
C GLU A 653 0.09 -50.64 -3.68
N LYS A 654 1.04 -50.10 -4.45
CA LYS A 654 1.89 -50.89 -5.35
C LYS A 654 2.75 -51.90 -4.59
N LEU A 655 3.46 -51.48 -3.53
CA LEU A 655 4.31 -52.37 -2.73
C LEU A 655 3.48 -53.43 -1.99
N VAL A 656 2.27 -53.10 -1.54
CA VAL A 656 1.33 -54.07 -0.94
C VAL A 656 0.84 -55.07 -1.98
N LYS A 657 0.46 -54.62 -3.19
CA LYS A 657 0.04 -55.48 -4.31
C LYS A 657 1.16 -56.41 -4.78
N GLU A 658 2.40 -55.94 -4.76
CA GLU A 658 3.59 -56.74 -5.06
C GLU A 658 3.96 -57.72 -3.92
N GLY A 659 3.22 -57.71 -2.80
CA GLY A 659 3.45 -58.58 -1.65
C GLY A 659 4.67 -58.18 -0.80
N LYS A 660 5.31 -57.06 -1.11
CA LYS A 660 6.53 -56.56 -0.43
C LYS A 660 6.23 -55.74 0.82
N ALA A 661 4.98 -55.29 1.01
CA ALA A 661 4.58 -54.50 2.16
C ALA A 661 3.15 -54.84 2.64
N THR A 662 2.73 -54.27 3.77
CA THR A 662 1.37 -54.40 4.31
C THR A 662 0.94 -53.13 5.04
N PHE A 663 -0.35 -52.82 5.05
CA PHE A 663 -0.90 -51.73 5.85
C PHE A 663 -1.07 -52.09 7.33
N THR A 664 -0.89 -53.37 7.68
CA THR A 664 -1.06 -53.87 9.05
C THR A 664 0.31 -54.06 9.71
N PRO A 665 0.58 -53.49 10.89
CA PRO A 665 1.86 -53.67 11.57
C PRO A 665 2.13 -55.15 11.88
N PRO A 666 3.38 -55.62 11.77
CA PRO A 666 3.74 -57.00 12.12
C PRO A 666 3.54 -57.25 13.63
N SER A 667 2.85 -58.34 13.97
CA SER A 667 2.62 -58.76 15.36
C SER A 667 3.75 -59.64 15.87
N ILE A 668 4.78 -59.07 16.51
CA ILE A 668 5.71 -59.80 17.36
C ILE A 668 6.15 -58.90 18.52
N ILE A 669 5.78 -59.25 19.75
CA ILE A 669 6.43 -58.75 20.97
C ILE A 669 7.22 -59.93 21.55
N PRO A 670 8.56 -59.88 21.65
CA PRO A 670 9.32 -60.87 22.40
C PRO A 670 9.03 -60.72 23.90
N ALA A 671 8.67 -61.81 24.57
CA ALA A 671 8.25 -61.81 25.99
C ALA A 671 9.31 -61.22 26.96
N GLU A 672 10.59 -61.24 26.57
CA GLU A 672 11.69 -60.69 27.37
C GLU A 672 11.67 -59.16 27.49
N THR A 673 11.14 -58.44 26.48
CA THR A 673 11.10 -56.97 26.50
C THR A 673 9.97 -56.42 27.40
N ILE A 674 8.91 -57.20 27.61
CA ILE A 674 7.82 -56.81 28.51
C ILE A 674 8.31 -56.83 29.97
N SER A 675 9.12 -57.82 30.35
CA SER A 675 9.57 -57.93 31.74
C SER A 675 10.49 -56.77 32.15
N SER A 676 11.41 -56.34 31.27
CA SER A 676 12.31 -55.21 31.54
C SER A 676 11.58 -53.86 31.52
N LEU A 677 10.59 -53.68 30.64
CA LEU A 677 9.74 -52.49 30.64
C LEU A 677 8.85 -52.42 31.88
N VAL A 678 8.34 -53.56 32.37
CA VAL A 678 7.54 -53.61 33.60
C VAL A 678 8.39 -53.25 34.82
N GLU A 679 9.64 -53.70 34.91
CA GLU A 679 10.55 -53.30 35.98
C GLU A 679 10.91 -51.80 35.89
N ALA A 680 11.27 -51.30 34.71
CA ALA A 680 11.59 -49.87 34.52
C ALA A 680 10.40 -48.95 34.87
N VAL A 681 9.17 -49.36 34.54
CA VAL A 681 7.95 -48.62 34.90
C VAL A 681 7.67 -48.67 36.41
N LYS A 682 8.05 -49.76 37.09
CA LYS A 682 7.90 -49.90 38.54
C LYS A 682 8.89 -48.99 39.28
N ASP A 683 10.12 -48.89 38.79
CA ASP A 683 11.12 -47.95 39.32
C ASP A 683 10.69 -46.50 39.09
N LEU A 684 10.23 -46.15 37.88
CA LEU A 684 9.69 -44.82 37.58
C LEU A 684 8.51 -44.44 38.47
N LYS A 685 7.61 -45.38 38.79
CA LYS A 685 6.49 -45.14 39.72
C LYS A 685 6.98 -44.86 41.15
N THR A 686 8.06 -45.52 41.56
CA THR A 686 8.67 -45.34 42.87
C THR A 686 9.32 -43.96 42.95
N THR A 687 10.12 -43.57 41.94
CA THR A 687 10.72 -42.24 41.83
C THR A 687 9.67 -41.12 41.77
N ILE A 688 8.57 -41.31 41.03
CA ILE A 688 7.47 -40.33 40.96
C ILE A 688 6.75 -40.20 42.31
N SER A 689 6.65 -41.29 43.08
CA SER A 689 6.02 -41.25 44.41
C SER A 689 6.92 -40.53 45.42
N GLU A 690 8.23 -40.75 45.37
CA GLU A 690 9.23 -40.03 46.18
C GLU A 690 9.30 -38.54 45.83
N MET A 691 9.20 -38.20 44.54
CA MET A 691 9.09 -36.81 44.07
C MET A 691 7.81 -36.14 44.57
N LYS A 692 6.68 -36.85 44.67
CA LYS A 692 5.42 -36.30 45.22
C LYS A 692 5.49 -35.98 46.71
N THR A 693 6.32 -36.69 47.47
CA THR A 693 6.55 -36.45 48.90
C THR A 693 7.56 -35.35 49.19
N THR A 694 8.37 -34.95 48.20
CA THR A 694 9.41 -33.91 48.33
C THR A 694 9.00 -32.54 47.79
N ILE A 695 7.83 -32.40 47.16
CA ILE A 695 7.29 -31.09 46.78
C ILE A 695 6.84 -30.34 48.06
N PRO A 696 7.48 -29.22 48.43
CA PRO A 696 7.10 -28.47 49.62
C PRO A 696 5.71 -27.82 49.42
N GLU A 697 4.90 -27.75 50.48
CA GLU A 697 3.48 -27.35 50.39
C GLU A 697 3.24 -25.98 49.73
N ASN A 698 4.21 -25.07 49.80
CA ASN A 698 4.13 -23.75 49.17
C ASN A 698 4.02 -23.82 47.63
N VAL A 699 4.54 -24.86 46.98
CA VAL A 699 4.44 -25.05 45.52
C VAL A 699 3.09 -25.65 45.13
N LYS A 700 2.48 -26.48 45.99
CA LYS A 700 1.13 -27.03 45.75
C LYS A 700 0.05 -25.93 45.78
N ALA A 701 0.21 -24.92 46.64
CA ALA A 701 -0.71 -23.79 46.72
C ALA A 701 -0.67 -22.88 45.46
N SER A 702 0.51 -22.66 44.88
CA SER A 702 0.64 -21.85 43.64
C SER A 702 -0.01 -22.50 42.43
N ILE A 703 -0.06 -23.83 42.35
CA ILE A 703 -0.71 -24.56 41.25
C ILE A 703 -2.24 -24.49 41.34
N SER A 704 -2.80 -24.48 42.56
CA SER A 704 -4.25 -24.33 42.79
C SER A 704 -4.75 -22.91 42.45
N GLY A 705 -3.95 -21.87 42.65
CA GLY A 705 -4.34 -20.49 42.34
C GLY A 705 -4.40 -20.18 40.83
N MET A 706 -3.64 -20.93 40.02
CA MET A 706 -3.62 -20.76 38.56
C MET A 706 -4.82 -21.44 37.88
N THR A 707 -5.46 -22.43 38.50
CA THR A 707 -6.59 -23.15 37.89
C THR A 707 -7.90 -22.37 37.96
N SER A 708 -8.06 -21.47 38.94
CA SER A 708 -9.24 -20.60 39.08
C SER A 708 -9.25 -19.39 38.13
N LEU A 709 -8.10 -19.02 37.56
CA LEU A 709 -7.97 -17.88 36.61
C LEU A 709 -8.19 -18.27 35.15
N VAL A 710 -8.28 -19.57 34.85
CA VAL A 710 -8.52 -20.10 33.49
C VAL A 710 -10.01 -20.40 33.24
N TYR A 711 -10.86 -20.28 34.25
CA TYR A 711 -12.31 -20.48 34.17
C TYR A 711 -13.15 -19.26 34.59
N ALA A 712 -12.56 -18.04 34.54
CA ALA A 712 -13.27 -16.77 34.74
C ALA A 712 -13.17 -15.89 33.50
#